data_AF-A0A844M958-F1
#
_entry.id   AF-A0A844M958-F1
#
_cell.length_a   1.000
_cell.length_b   1.000
_cell.length_c   1.000
_cell.angle_alpha   90.00
_cell.angle_beta   90.00
_cell.angle_gamma   90.00
#
_symmetry.space_group_name_H-M   'P 1'
#
loop_
_entity.id
_entity.type
_entity.pdbx_description
1 polymer ?
#
loop_
_entity_poly.entity_id
_entity_poly.type
_entity_poly.pdbx_seq_one_letter_code
_entity_poly.pdbx_strand_id
1 'polypeptide(L)'
;MGYEQINHRFLAFSISISTLLMLSVQGCYLSISAPAVFALQQSSKLSSSQLQKLAQSITVGIVSGERGGSGIILQKEGDLYTVLTSQHVVDQGKAHLIYTADGEKYPAELVKGIDYNYQDLVLLQFRANKHYIVAPIGNSLTLKEGDEVFSAGFPFESHSSAVKQLVFRTGRVSLLLGRPLKGGYRVGYTNEVDKGMSGGPMLNSAGRVVGINGIHAQPLWGDPYIYEDGSQPNDALRDRMRKSSWAVPIDTIARLEPPVIPPEVLQNQPTGTRAATKPIPPATSLVDNIAKEITVQIAWENSHGSGVIAAKEGNIYYVITAGHVVRGKNELKVVTHDGKQHSVDTTTVKTWEGTDLALVQFISNNTYQVGVLGDYELGNEDRLVFVSGTPVSTQPVEQPKRQFNVGLLYGGGIDRVKDSRSFAFGYDLVYTNSTTKGMSGSPVLDSLGRVIGIHTAAEGEPTVIKQKTGEEREIQLGYSLGVRIRTFLALVQQDKKHISFKIQTSLPPRLSAPQLDEIITSSFNLEPPGRVADEFDWLSYGNKLLRSQKYEKAVNAFDKAIHIKPNFYQAWYAKGRAQRLLNRYKEALVSFNQATSYNPTYDPAWREMGDSLFALNRYEEASKALEKVVELKPDEFMAYRGLCSVLAEMGNYVPAIKACDRAIKINPQPLQYILRGEIHRNMGDTQEAIKDFDTALNLQPDNPFAYRQQGVARSQEGNYQGALADLNKAISLQPDNAYAYVDRGVVYAQMGNRLAFMEDFNKAMRLEPDSASIYSKRGLARYHLQDFQGAIEDYTTAIGFAPESAYIYYKKLGDVRTAQKDFEAASANYTEAIRLQPNYAPAYVGRGIVRARVGNQRLMFEDLNQALSLQPDNAWLYSYRGDARFILKDYQGGMGDYNKAIALFPQLGYLYYTLRGNARQEQKDYKGAIADYNEALHLKPNFALAYNNRGLARVAWEENGAVSSVPSGLYINPKESVGTQKDYERAIDDFTAAIRYKPDFALAYNNRGFARYAQKDYEGALADYNQAIRLHPKNALLYISRAFVRYARKDDKGAIEDFNQAVRLKPELVEAYKDQGFARPLEKE
;
A
#
# COMPACT_ATOMS: atom_id res chain seq x y z
N MET A 1 -46.88 -2.53 -38.68
CA MET A 1 -47.08 -3.98 -38.91
C MET A 1 -45.81 -4.70 -38.47
N GLY A 2 -45.95 -5.73 -37.64
CA GLY A 2 -45.02 -6.87 -37.57
C GLY A 2 -43.83 -6.77 -36.63
N TYR A 3 -44.03 -7.22 -35.40
CA TYR A 3 -43.02 -7.68 -34.42
C TYR A 3 -42.57 -9.13 -34.76
N GLU A 4 -41.48 -9.58 -34.10
CA GLU A 4 -40.99 -10.97 -33.90
C GLU A 4 -40.04 -11.60 -34.97
N GLN A 5 -38.76 -11.85 -34.64
CA GLN A 5 -38.17 -13.08 -34.01
C GLN A 5 -38.12 -14.28 -35.02
N ILE A 6 -37.02 -15.00 -35.32
CA ILE A 6 -36.02 -15.69 -34.48
C ILE A 6 -34.89 -16.29 -35.38
N ASN A 7 -33.66 -16.23 -34.85
CA ASN A 7 -32.49 -17.13 -34.90
C ASN A 7 -32.09 -18.04 -36.09
N HIS A 8 -30.75 -18.10 -36.22
CA HIS A 8 -29.85 -19.26 -36.43
C HIS A 8 -29.18 -19.46 -37.80
N ARG A 9 -27.85 -19.71 -37.67
CA ARG A 9 -26.86 -20.29 -38.62
C ARG A 9 -26.12 -19.28 -39.52
N PHE A 10 -24.84 -19.04 -39.25
CA PHE A 10 -23.76 -19.90 -39.75
C PHE A 10 -22.41 -19.56 -39.10
N LEU A 11 -21.86 -20.57 -38.44
CA LEU A 11 -20.50 -20.68 -37.94
C LEU A 11 -19.63 -21.22 -39.09
N ALA A 12 -18.42 -20.65 -39.21
CA ALA A 12 -17.18 -21.22 -39.75
C ALA A 12 -17.11 -21.67 -41.23
N PHE A 13 -16.13 -21.13 -41.96
CA PHE A 13 -15.32 -21.93 -42.91
C PHE A 13 -13.96 -21.26 -43.22
N SER A 14 -12.86 -21.92 -42.80
CA SER A 14 -11.80 -22.38 -43.72
C SER A 14 -10.82 -23.29 -42.98
N ILE A 15 -11.15 -24.58 -43.02
CA ILE A 15 -10.34 -25.79 -42.78
C ILE A 15 -9.49 -26.01 -44.06
N SER A 16 -8.38 -26.75 -44.07
CA SER A 16 -8.28 -28.19 -44.45
C SER A 16 -6.81 -28.45 -44.92
N ILE A 17 -6.16 -29.63 -44.94
CA ILE A 17 -6.52 -31.03 -45.25
C ILE A 17 -5.41 -31.94 -44.62
N SER A 18 -5.69 -32.88 -43.70
CA SER A 18 -5.94 -34.35 -43.85
C SER A 18 -4.81 -35.21 -44.46
N THR A 19 -4.34 -36.27 -43.76
CA THR A 19 -4.54 -37.71 -44.12
C THR A 19 -3.94 -38.71 -43.10
N LEU A 20 -4.42 -39.96 -43.23
CA LEU A 20 -4.59 -41.11 -42.34
C LEU A 20 -3.40 -42.11 -42.19
N LEU A 21 -3.35 -42.80 -41.03
CA LEU A 21 -3.21 -44.26 -40.76
C LEU A 21 -2.01 -45.12 -41.28
N MET A 22 -1.41 -45.91 -40.35
CA MET A 22 -0.98 -47.34 -40.42
C MET A 22 0.49 -47.69 -40.02
N LEU A 23 0.55 -48.58 -39.01
CA LEU A 23 1.43 -49.76 -38.82
C LEU A 23 2.94 -49.68 -38.54
N SER A 24 3.38 -50.80 -37.97
CA SER A 24 4.45 -51.09 -37.02
C SER A 24 5.69 -51.78 -37.61
N VAL A 25 6.74 -51.88 -36.77
CA VAL A 25 7.70 -53.01 -36.59
C VAL A 25 9.19 -52.73 -36.91
N GLN A 26 10.02 -53.17 -35.94
CA GLN A 26 11.44 -53.61 -35.97
C GLN A 26 12.59 -52.58 -36.02
N GLY A 27 13.19 -52.36 -34.83
CA GLY A 27 14.47 -52.96 -34.37
C GLY A 27 15.72 -52.83 -35.24
N CYS A 28 16.83 -52.34 -34.66
CA CYS A 28 18.01 -53.17 -34.35
C CYS A 28 19.27 -52.41 -33.86
N TYR A 29 19.88 -53.02 -32.82
CA TYR A 29 21.32 -53.20 -32.50
C TYR A 29 22.23 -52.09 -31.94
N LEU A 30 22.46 -52.22 -30.62
CA LEU A 30 23.71 -52.60 -29.92
C LEU A 30 24.96 -51.69 -29.98
N SER A 31 25.24 -51.13 -28.78
CA SER A 31 26.46 -51.28 -27.96
C SER A 31 27.71 -50.43 -28.26
N ILE A 32 28.27 -49.71 -27.26
CA ILE A 32 29.33 -50.13 -26.31
C ILE A 32 29.82 -48.89 -25.50
N SER A 33 30.21 -49.15 -24.24
CA SER A 33 31.14 -48.43 -23.34
C SER A 33 30.72 -47.13 -22.63
N ALA A 34 30.58 -47.26 -21.30
CA ALA A 34 30.86 -46.25 -20.26
C ALA A 34 32.38 -45.90 -20.23
N PRO A 35 32.89 -44.88 -19.50
CA PRO A 35 32.27 -44.15 -18.37
C PRO A 35 32.55 -42.63 -18.29
N ALA A 36 32.02 -42.05 -17.19
CA ALA A 36 32.46 -40.86 -16.47
C ALA A 36 31.67 -39.54 -16.67
N VAL A 37 30.91 -39.26 -15.60
CA VAL A 37 30.81 -37.97 -14.91
C VAL A 37 30.29 -36.80 -15.72
N PHE A 38 28.99 -36.50 -15.55
CA PHE A 38 28.54 -35.19 -15.09
C PHE A 38 27.20 -35.36 -14.35
N ALA A 39 27.20 -35.01 -13.07
CA ALA A 39 25.99 -34.88 -12.28
C ALA A 39 25.22 -33.62 -12.72
N LEU A 40 24.04 -33.83 -13.30
CA LEU A 40 23.00 -32.81 -13.42
C LEU A 40 21.70 -33.44 -12.92
N GLN A 41 21.42 -33.28 -11.62
CA GLN A 41 20.12 -33.62 -11.07
C GLN A 41 19.17 -32.43 -11.32
N GLN A 42 18.58 -32.38 -12.52
CA GLN A 42 17.39 -31.58 -12.77
C GLN A 42 16.21 -32.21 -12.03
N SER A 43 15.66 -31.55 -11.01
CA SER A 43 14.37 -31.92 -10.41
C SER A 43 13.24 -31.43 -11.32
N SER A 44 12.78 -32.26 -12.24
CA SER A 44 11.60 -31.94 -13.06
C SER A 44 10.33 -31.94 -12.20
N LYS A 45 9.63 -30.82 -12.13
CA LYS A 45 8.30 -30.70 -11.50
C LYS A 45 7.31 -31.66 -12.18
N LEU A 46 6.58 -32.47 -11.41
CA LEU A 46 5.56 -33.39 -11.94
C LEU A 46 4.22 -32.66 -12.14
N SER A 47 3.45 -33.08 -13.16
CA SER A 47 2.08 -32.59 -13.35
C SER A 47 1.14 -33.14 -12.28
N SER A 48 0.01 -32.46 -12.03
CA SER A 48 -0.98 -32.90 -11.04
C SER A 48 -1.51 -34.32 -11.29
N SER A 49 -1.68 -34.72 -12.56
CA SER A 49 -2.11 -36.08 -12.91
C SER A 49 -1.03 -37.13 -12.59
N GLN A 50 0.25 -36.80 -12.82
CA GLN A 50 1.36 -37.67 -12.45
C GLN A 50 1.48 -37.79 -10.92
N LEU A 51 1.33 -36.69 -10.19
CA LEU A 51 1.33 -36.67 -8.73
C LEU A 51 0.17 -37.47 -8.14
N GLN A 52 -1.03 -37.37 -8.73
CA GLN A 52 -2.18 -38.16 -8.30
C GLN A 52 -1.97 -39.66 -8.53
N LYS A 53 -1.46 -40.07 -9.69
CA LYS A 53 -1.14 -41.48 -9.99
C LYS A 53 -0.05 -42.01 -9.04
N LEU A 54 0.98 -41.22 -8.80
CA LEU A 54 2.05 -41.57 -7.84
C LEU A 54 1.48 -41.73 -6.43
N ALA A 55 0.71 -40.75 -5.96
CA ALA A 55 0.08 -40.78 -4.65
C ALA A 55 -0.84 -42.00 -4.47
N GLN A 56 -1.59 -42.36 -5.51
CA GLN A 56 -2.41 -43.57 -5.52
C GLN A 56 -1.59 -44.85 -5.42
N SER A 57 -0.41 -44.90 -6.06
CA SER A 57 0.42 -46.11 -6.05
C SER A 57 1.17 -46.38 -4.74
N ILE A 58 1.38 -45.35 -3.91
CA ILE A 58 2.18 -45.42 -2.67
C ILE A 58 1.34 -45.40 -1.39
N THR A 59 0.05 -45.07 -1.51
CA THR A 59 -0.88 -44.92 -0.37
C THR A 59 -1.71 -46.18 -0.22
N VAL A 60 -1.90 -46.63 1.02
CA VAL A 60 -2.81 -47.72 1.37
C VAL A 60 -3.88 -47.25 2.35
N GLY A 61 -5.06 -47.86 2.32
CA GLY A 61 -6.08 -47.71 3.36
C GLY A 61 -5.81 -48.69 4.50
N ILE A 62 -6.13 -48.29 5.73
CA ILE A 62 -5.92 -49.11 6.93
C ILE A 62 -7.23 -49.19 7.68
N VAL A 63 -7.60 -50.40 8.10
CA VAL A 63 -8.72 -50.64 9.03
C VAL A 63 -8.21 -51.44 10.21
N SER A 64 -8.50 -50.97 11.42
CA SER A 64 -8.04 -51.54 12.68
C SER A 64 -9.17 -51.47 13.72
N GLY A 65 -9.94 -52.54 13.85
CA GLY A 65 -11.16 -52.52 14.68
C GLY A 65 -12.17 -51.50 14.14
N GLU A 66 -12.61 -50.56 14.98
CA GLU A 66 -13.51 -49.45 14.61
C GLU A 66 -12.76 -48.20 14.10
N ARG A 67 -11.43 -48.25 14.06
CA ARG A 67 -10.58 -47.17 13.54
C ARG A 67 -10.17 -47.47 12.12
N GLY A 68 -9.91 -46.41 11.37
CA GLY A 68 -9.38 -46.53 10.03
C GLY A 68 -8.71 -45.25 9.58
N GLY A 69 -7.79 -45.41 8.66
CA GLY A 69 -6.87 -44.38 8.25
C GLY A 69 -6.21 -44.70 6.91
N SER A 70 -5.12 -44.01 6.65
CA SER A 70 -4.27 -44.18 5.48
C SER A 70 -2.84 -44.53 5.92
N GLY A 71 -2.05 -45.09 5.02
CA GLY A 71 -0.63 -45.37 5.26
C GLY A 71 0.21 -45.19 4.01
N ILE A 72 1.52 -45.11 4.21
CA ILE A 72 2.53 -44.91 3.16
C ILE A 72 3.40 -46.17 3.11
N ILE A 73 3.53 -46.80 1.93
CA ILE A 73 4.45 -47.93 1.75
C ILE A 73 5.90 -47.39 1.74
N LEU A 74 6.66 -47.66 2.80
CA LEU A 74 8.02 -47.12 2.98
C LEU A 74 9.13 -48.04 2.48
N GLN A 75 8.93 -49.35 2.57
CA GLN A 75 9.98 -50.33 2.29
C GLN A 75 9.38 -51.66 1.85
N LYS A 76 10.17 -52.41 1.08
CA LYS A 76 9.89 -53.79 0.69
C LYS A 76 11.14 -54.67 0.94
N GLU A 77 10.96 -55.79 1.63
CA GLU A 77 11.98 -56.84 1.82
C GLU A 77 11.39 -58.21 1.44
N GLY A 78 11.79 -58.76 0.29
CA GLY A 78 11.13 -59.94 -0.29
C GLY A 78 9.65 -59.65 -0.54
N ASP A 79 8.74 -60.48 -0.01
CA ASP A 79 7.29 -60.26 -0.10
C ASP A 79 6.71 -59.44 1.08
N LEU A 80 7.55 -58.96 2.00
CA LEU A 80 7.15 -58.16 3.16
C LEU A 80 7.21 -56.67 2.83
N TYR A 81 6.11 -55.95 3.08
CA TYR A 81 6.01 -54.51 2.92
C TYR A 81 5.84 -53.84 4.28
N THR A 82 6.57 -52.75 4.51
CA THR A 82 6.45 -51.91 5.71
C THR A 82 5.67 -50.63 5.36
N VAL A 83 4.63 -50.34 6.15
CA VAL A 83 3.73 -49.20 5.99
C VAL A 83 3.82 -48.29 7.20
N LEU A 84 4.01 -46.98 6.95
CA LEU A 84 3.93 -45.94 7.97
C LEU A 84 2.53 -45.34 8.02
N THR A 85 1.99 -45.18 9.22
CA THR A 85 0.72 -44.50 9.46
C THR A 85 0.77 -43.72 10.78
N SER A 86 -0.29 -42.98 11.09
CA SER A 86 -0.44 -42.29 12.37
C SER A 86 -0.79 -43.29 13.48
N GLN A 87 -0.28 -43.09 14.69
CA GLN A 87 -0.53 -44.00 15.82
C GLN A 87 -2.02 -44.08 16.17
N HIS A 88 -2.76 -42.97 16.05
CA HIS A 88 -4.20 -42.96 16.33
C HIS A 88 -5.05 -43.73 15.29
N VAL A 89 -4.48 -44.17 14.16
CA VAL A 89 -5.16 -45.00 13.14
C VAL A 89 -5.27 -46.46 13.58
N VAL A 90 -4.37 -46.93 14.45
CA VAL A 90 -4.33 -48.31 14.92
C VAL A 90 -4.94 -48.45 16.32
N ASP A 91 -5.45 -49.64 16.62
CA ASP A 91 -6.00 -50.01 17.93
C ASP A 91 -5.24 -51.21 18.50
N GLN A 92 -4.66 -51.08 19.69
CA GLN A 92 -3.77 -52.09 20.25
C GLN A 92 -4.55 -53.37 20.58
N GLY A 93 -4.12 -54.51 20.02
CA GLY A 93 -4.73 -55.82 20.26
C GLY A 93 -5.91 -56.18 19.35
N LYS A 94 -6.18 -55.39 18.30
CA LYS A 94 -7.15 -55.71 17.24
C LYS A 94 -6.44 -56.16 15.96
N ALA A 95 -7.17 -56.86 15.09
CA ALA A 95 -6.65 -57.22 13.76
C ALA A 95 -6.52 -55.97 12.89
N HIS A 96 -5.39 -55.82 12.20
CA HIS A 96 -5.15 -54.73 11.25
C HIS A 96 -5.23 -55.25 9.82
N LEU A 97 -5.88 -54.48 8.95
CA LEU A 97 -6.08 -54.81 7.55
C LEU A 97 -5.58 -53.66 6.68
N ILE A 98 -4.75 -53.99 5.69
CA ILE A 98 -4.27 -53.07 4.67
C ILE A 98 -5.07 -53.27 3.39
N TYR A 99 -5.61 -52.18 2.86
CA TYR A 99 -6.30 -52.10 1.58
C TYR A 99 -5.42 -51.35 0.60
N THR A 100 -4.99 -52.03 -0.45
CA THR A 100 -4.14 -51.44 -1.50
C THR A 100 -4.99 -50.79 -2.58
N ALA A 101 -4.38 -49.92 -3.40
CA ALA A 101 -5.11 -49.09 -4.36
C ALA A 101 -5.78 -49.88 -5.50
N ASP A 102 -5.36 -51.12 -5.76
CA ASP A 102 -6.01 -52.05 -6.69
C ASP A 102 -7.15 -52.87 -6.03
N GLY A 103 -7.45 -52.59 -4.76
CA GLY A 103 -8.58 -53.18 -4.02
C GLY A 103 -8.21 -54.45 -3.24
N GLU A 104 -6.96 -54.91 -3.27
CA GLU A 104 -6.54 -56.10 -2.53
C GLU A 104 -6.44 -55.83 -1.03
N LYS A 105 -6.73 -56.87 -0.24
CA LYS A 105 -6.79 -56.82 1.22
C LYS A 105 -5.77 -57.77 1.83
N TYR A 106 -4.94 -57.27 2.74
CA TYR A 106 -3.90 -58.04 3.42
C TYR A 106 -4.01 -57.92 4.95
N PRO A 107 -3.82 -59.00 5.71
CA PRO A 107 -3.60 -58.90 7.15
C PRO A 107 -2.27 -58.21 7.42
N ALA A 108 -2.25 -57.35 8.42
CA ALA A 108 -1.07 -56.60 8.83
C ALA A 108 -0.78 -56.74 10.32
N GLU A 109 0.50 -56.72 10.67
CA GLU A 109 0.98 -56.79 12.05
C GLU A 109 1.76 -55.52 12.43
N LEU A 110 1.70 -55.13 13.70
CA LEU A 110 2.51 -54.03 14.23
C LEU A 110 3.99 -54.42 14.29
N VAL A 111 4.86 -53.53 13.82
CA VAL A 111 6.30 -53.70 14.00
C VAL A 111 6.63 -53.44 15.47
N LYS A 112 7.16 -54.47 16.15
CA LYS A 112 7.53 -54.43 17.57
C LYS A 112 8.95 -53.90 17.75
N GLY A 113 9.22 -53.30 18.92
CA GLY A 113 10.57 -52.88 19.31
C GLY A 113 11.06 -51.56 18.72
N ILE A 114 10.16 -50.74 18.17
CA ILE A 114 10.45 -49.37 17.71
C ILE A 114 10.04 -48.38 18.80
N ASP A 115 10.96 -47.49 19.19
CA ASP A 115 10.62 -46.31 20.01
C ASP A 115 10.19 -45.15 19.11
N TYR A 116 8.92 -44.75 19.25
CA TYR A 116 8.32 -43.65 18.50
C TYR A 116 8.50 -42.27 19.16
N ASN A 117 9.17 -42.18 20.32
CA ASN A 117 9.51 -40.92 20.99
C ASN A 117 8.30 -39.97 21.16
N TYR A 118 7.15 -40.52 21.57
CA TYR A 118 5.86 -39.81 21.74
C TYR A 118 5.28 -39.16 20.46
N GLN A 119 5.76 -39.54 19.29
CA GLN A 119 5.21 -39.08 18.01
C GLN A 119 3.98 -39.90 17.63
N ASP A 120 3.06 -39.27 16.91
CA ASP A 120 1.85 -39.90 16.41
C ASP A 120 2.14 -40.70 15.14
N LEU A 121 3.03 -41.69 15.25
CA LEU A 121 3.49 -42.55 14.17
C LEU A 121 3.52 -44.02 14.64
N VAL A 122 3.25 -44.92 13.70
CA VAL A 122 3.37 -46.36 13.92
C VAL A 122 3.65 -47.07 12.59
N LEU A 123 4.32 -48.22 12.67
CA LEU A 123 4.61 -49.07 11.52
C LEU A 123 3.78 -50.36 11.54
N LEU A 124 3.27 -50.71 10.37
CA LEU A 124 2.60 -51.97 10.09
C LEU A 124 3.38 -52.74 9.03
N GLN A 125 3.28 -54.06 9.06
CA GLN A 125 3.85 -54.93 8.04
C GLN A 125 2.80 -55.88 7.46
N PHE A 126 2.80 -56.06 6.15
CA PHE A 126 1.96 -57.06 5.48
C PHE A 126 2.77 -57.81 4.41
N ARG A 127 2.34 -59.04 4.10
CA ARG A 127 2.94 -59.84 3.03
C ARG A 127 2.07 -59.83 1.79
N ALA A 128 2.67 -59.58 0.63
CA ALA A 128 1.98 -59.63 -0.64
C ALA A 128 2.88 -60.12 -1.78
N ASN A 129 2.34 -61.02 -2.59
CA ASN A 129 3.02 -61.56 -3.78
C ASN A 129 2.94 -60.62 -4.99
N LYS A 130 2.12 -59.55 -4.90
CA LYS A 130 2.02 -58.49 -5.89
C LYS A 130 3.09 -57.42 -5.64
N HIS A 131 3.49 -56.71 -6.70
CA HIS A 131 4.44 -55.60 -6.60
C HIS A 131 3.73 -54.26 -6.38
N TYR A 132 3.97 -53.65 -5.21
CA TYR A 132 3.51 -52.29 -4.90
C TYR A 132 4.69 -51.31 -4.89
N ILE A 133 4.40 -50.05 -5.22
CA ILE A 133 5.42 -48.99 -5.32
C ILE A 133 5.77 -48.51 -3.92
N VAL A 134 7.08 -48.49 -3.63
CA VAL A 134 7.62 -47.88 -2.42
C VAL A 134 7.71 -46.37 -2.61
N ALA A 135 7.28 -45.61 -1.61
CA ALA A 135 7.20 -44.16 -1.67
C ALA A 135 8.58 -43.51 -1.83
N PRO A 136 8.74 -42.57 -2.77
CA PRO A 136 9.97 -41.78 -2.86
C PRO A 136 10.03 -40.79 -1.68
N ILE A 137 11.03 -40.92 -0.83
CA ILE A 137 11.20 -40.07 0.36
C ILE A 137 11.90 -38.77 -0.01
N GLY A 138 11.36 -37.65 0.46
CA GLY A 138 11.90 -36.29 0.32
C GLY A 138 12.52 -35.78 1.62
N ASN A 139 12.84 -34.50 1.65
CA ASN A 139 13.41 -33.82 2.81
C ASN A 139 12.49 -32.67 3.22
N SER A 140 11.87 -32.78 4.40
CA SER A 140 10.94 -31.78 4.93
C SER A 140 11.65 -30.51 5.41
N LEU A 141 12.94 -30.56 5.70
CA LEU A 141 13.76 -29.39 6.07
C LEU A 141 13.92 -28.40 4.90
N THR A 142 13.61 -28.82 3.67
CA THR A 142 13.64 -27.96 2.48
C THR A 142 12.36 -27.15 2.28
N LEU A 143 11.29 -27.46 3.02
CA LEU A 143 9.99 -26.79 2.89
C LEU A 143 10.05 -25.32 3.33
N LYS A 144 9.32 -24.47 2.62
CA LYS A 144 9.07 -23.06 2.93
C LYS A 144 7.57 -22.78 2.91
N GLU A 145 7.12 -21.81 3.72
CA GLU A 145 5.74 -21.32 3.62
C GLU A 145 5.47 -20.81 2.19
N GLY A 146 4.34 -21.23 1.61
CA GLY A 146 3.95 -20.97 0.22
C GLY A 146 4.27 -22.09 -0.77
N ASP A 147 5.15 -23.04 -0.41
CA ASP A 147 5.49 -24.20 -1.27
C ASP A 147 4.25 -25.05 -1.57
N GLU A 148 4.12 -25.52 -2.81
CA GLU A 148 3.03 -26.40 -3.21
C GLU A 148 3.22 -27.79 -2.61
N VAL A 149 2.16 -28.27 -1.93
CA VAL A 149 2.11 -29.60 -1.34
C VAL A 149 0.81 -30.31 -1.69
N PHE A 150 0.89 -31.63 -1.78
CA PHE A 150 -0.20 -32.48 -2.27
C PHE A 150 -0.44 -33.58 -1.25
N SER A 151 -1.68 -33.75 -0.79
CA SER A 151 -2.03 -34.73 0.23
C SER A 151 -2.92 -35.81 -0.34
N ALA A 152 -2.66 -37.07 -0.03
CA ALA A 152 -3.51 -38.18 -0.42
C ALA A 152 -3.85 -39.08 0.77
N GLY A 153 -5.00 -39.73 0.70
CA GLY A 153 -5.48 -40.63 1.75
C GLY A 153 -6.85 -41.21 1.42
N PHE A 154 -7.21 -42.26 2.13
CA PHE A 154 -8.49 -42.95 2.07
C PHE A 154 -9.41 -42.46 3.19
N PRO A 155 -10.52 -41.77 2.90
CA PRO A 155 -11.48 -41.41 3.93
C PRO A 155 -12.10 -42.65 4.59
N PHE A 156 -12.41 -42.56 5.89
CA PHE A 156 -12.92 -43.66 6.70
C PHE A 156 -14.17 -43.26 7.49
N GLU A 157 -15.20 -44.11 7.47
CA GLU A 157 -16.43 -43.98 8.25
C GLU A 157 -16.61 -45.19 9.17
N SER A 158 -16.80 -44.94 10.47
CA SER A 158 -16.80 -45.96 11.54
C SER A 158 -17.91 -47.02 11.46
N HIS A 159 -18.82 -46.93 10.49
CA HIS A 159 -19.95 -47.85 10.28
C HIS A 159 -19.94 -48.53 8.91
N SER A 160 -18.90 -48.32 8.10
CA SER A 160 -18.72 -48.96 6.79
C SER A 160 -17.43 -49.78 6.80
N SER A 161 -17.54 -51.10 6.60
CA SER A 161 -16.38 -51.98 6.42
C SER A 161 -15.61 -51.73 5.12
N ALA A 162 -16.08 -50.80 4.28
CA ALA A 162 -15.51 -50.47 2.98
C ALA A 162 -14.67 -49.20 3.03
N VAL A 163 -13.40 -49.32 2.66
CA VAL A 163 -12.50 -48.19 2.39
C VAL A 163 -13.04 -47.43 1.16
N LYS A 164 -13.25 -46.11 1.29
CA LYS A 164 -13.70 -45.25 0.17
C LYS A 164 -12.61 -45.12 -0.89
N GLN A 165 -12.91 -44.49 -2.04
CA GLN A 165 -11.87 -44.18 -3.02
C GLN A 165 -10.83 -43.21 -2.43
N LEU A 166 -9.57 -43.34 -2.88
CA LEU A 166 -8.49 -42.43 -2.51
C LEU A 166 -8.85 -40.99 -2.89
N VAL A 167 -8.69 -40.08 -1.94
CA VAL A 167 -8.84 -38.63 -2.14
C VAL A 167 -7.45 -38.02 -2.31
N PHE A 168 -7.31 -37.15 -3.31
CA PHE A 168 -6.10 -36.37 -3.59
C PHE A 168 -6.43 -34.88 -3.56
N ARG A 169 -5.67 -34.10 -2.79
CA ARG A 169 -5.93 -32.67 -2.58
C ARG A 169 -4.66 -31.86 -2.79
N THR A 170 -4.83 -30.70 -3.40
CA THR A 170 -3.78 -29.71 -3.65
C THR A 170 -3.81 -28.62 -2.59
N GLY A 171 -2.66 -28.11 -2.19
CA GLY A 171 -2.59 -26.92 -1.35
C GLY A 171 -1.15 -26.43 -1.22
N ARG A 172 -0.89 -25.65 -0.19
CA ARG A 172 0.40 -25.04 0.08
C ARG A 172 0.77 -25.17 1.54
N VAL A 173 2.05 -25.13 1.84
CA VAL A 173 2.56 -24.97 3.21
C VAL A 173 2.08 -23.62 3.73
N SER A 174 1.26 -23.61 4.77
CA SER A 174 0.70 -22.39 5.37
C SER A 174 1.48 -21.93 6.60
N LEU A 175 2.15 -22.86 7.29
CA LEU A 175 2.85 -22.59 8.53
C LEU A 175 3.92 -23.65 8.80
N LEU A 176 5.13 -23.23 9.19
CA LEU A 176 6.19 -24.14 9.64
C LEU A 176 6.56 -23.85 11.10
N LEU A 177 6.29 -24.78 12.00
CA LEU A 177 6.56 -24.58 13.43
C LEU A 177 8.01 -24.86 13.79
N GLY A 178 8.61 -23.95 14.57
CA GLY A 178 9.93 -24.14 15.17
C GLY A 178 9.96 -25.26 16.22
N ARG A 179 8.82 -25.51 16.89
CA ARG A 179 8.62 -26.54 17.92
C ARG A 179 7.48 -27.49 17.52
N PRO A 180 7.55 -28.78 17.87
CA PRO A 180 6.49 -29.74 17.54
C PRO A 180 5.30 -29.56 18.48
N LEU A 181 4.09 -29.69 17.93
CA LEU A 181 2.90 -29.97 18.73
C LEU A 181 2.99 -31.39 19.28
N LYS A 182 2.22 -31.69 20.33
CA LYS A 182 2.05 -33.06 20.82
C LYS A 182 1.76 -34.02 19.66
N GLY A 183 2.53 -35.10 19.57
CA GLY A 183 2.47 -36.05 18.47
C GLY A 183 3.45 -35.75 17.31
N GLY A 184 4.34 -34.76 17.44
CA GLY A 184 5.41 -34.49 16.47
C GLY A 184 5.03 -33.56 15.30
N TYR A 185 3.82 -33.00 15.30
CA TYR A 185 3.32 -32.17 14.20
C TYR A 185 4.07 -30.83 14.09
N ARG A 186 4.53 -30.49 12.89
CA ARG A 186 5.27 -29.23 12.64
C ARG A 186 4.92 -28.52 11.34
N VAL A 187 4.33 -29.21 10.36
CA VAL A 187 4.01 -28.64 9.06
C VAL A 187 2.52 -28.38 8.97
N GLY A 188 2.13 -27.11 8.96
CA GLY A 188 0.79 -26.65 8.65
C GLY A 188 0.62 -26.45 7.16
N TYR A 189 -0.49 -26.90 6.59
CA TYR A 189 -0.80 -26.77 5.16
C TYR A 189 -2.30 -26.57 4.91
N THR A 190 -2.62 -26.06 3.72
CA THR A 190 -3.99 -25.63 3.37
C THR A 190 -4.85 -26.72 2.73
N ASN A 191 -4.33 -27.94 2.54
CA ASN A 191 -5.10 -29.00 1.88
C ASN A 191 -6.28 -29.42 2.76
N GLU A 192 -7.47 -29.51 2.16
CA GLU A 192 -8.71 -29.95 2.82
C GLU A 192 -8.68 -31.48 3.01
N VAL A 193 -8.31 -31.91 4.22
CA VAL A 193 -8.16 -33.33 4.55
C VAL A 193 -9.45 -33.86 5.18
N ASP A 194 -9.98 -34.95 4.63
CA ASP A 194 -11.18 -35.64 5.12
C ASP A 194 -10.84 -36.60 6.30
N LYS A 195 -11.82 -36.87 7.16
CA LYS A 195 -11.69 -37.84 8.26
C LYS A 195 -11.30 -39.23 7.71
N GLY A 196 -10.25 -39.83 8.26
CA GLY A 196 -9.68 -41.10 7.80
C GLY A 196 -8.50 -40.96 6.85
N MET A 197 -8.19 -39.78 6.33
CA MET A 197 -6.97 -39.58 5.52
C MET A 197 -5.67 -39.54 6.35
N SER A 198 -5.75 -39.58 7.68
CA SER A 198 -4.61 -39.57 8.60
C SER A 198 -3.68 -40.75 8.34
N GLY A 199 -2.37 -40.50 8.38
CA GLY A 199 -1.30 -41.44 8.03
C GLY A 199 -0.93 -41.48 6.54
N GLY A 200 -1.66 -40.78 5.66
CA GLY A 200 -1.35 -40.69 4.22
C GLY A 200 -0.22 -39.69 3.88
N PRO A 201 0.32 -39.73 2.64
CA PRO A 201 1.47 -38.92 2.25
C PRO A 201 1.11 -37.46 1.97
N MET A 202 2.00 -36.55 2.41
CA MET A 202 2.12 -35.18 1.91
C MET A 202 3.33 -35.11 0.99
N LEU A 203 3.10 -34.83 -0.30
CA LEU A 203 4.11 -34.78 -1.37
C LEU A 203 4.51 -33.35 -1.70
N ASN A 204 5.77 -33.15 -2.06
CA ASN A 204 6.21 -31.93 -2.74
C ASN A 204 5.96 -32.00 -4.26
N SER A 205 6.28 -30.92 -4.97
CA SER A 205 6.07 -30.81 -6.43
C SER A 205 6.92 -31.78 -7.29
N ALA A 206 7.94 -32.40 -6.71
CA ALA A 206 8.72 -33.47 -7.34
C ALA A 206 8.15 -34.88 -7.05
N GLY A 207 7.02 -34.97 -6.34
CA GLY A 207 6.37 -36.23 -5.97
C GLY A 207 7.03 -36.96 -4.81
N ARG A 208 7.90 -36.31 -4.04
CA ARG A 208 8.56 -36.94 -2.88
C ARG A 208 7.77 -36.67 -1.60
N VAL A 209 7.64 -37.69 -0.75
CA VAL A 209 6.97 -37.57 0.56
C VAL A 209 7.80 -36.67 1.46
N VAL A 210 7.20 -35.58 1.93
CA VAL A 210 7.80 -34.58 2.82
C VAL A 210 7.07 -34.47 4.17
N GLY A 211 5.93 -35.15 4.32
CA GLY A 211 5.27 -35.29 5.62
C GLY A 211 4.18 -36.36 5.63
N ILE A 212 3.69 -36.65 6.82
CA ILE A 212 2.62 -37.60 7.11
C ILE A 212 1.42 -36.80 7.63
N ASN A 213 0.31 -36.87 6.90
CA ASN A 213 -0.94 -36.19 7.25
C ASN A 213 -1.50 -36.71 8.58
N GLY A 214 -2.03 -35.86 9.47
CA GLY A 214 -2.68 -36.34 10.69
C GLY A 214 -3.83 -35.48 11.24
N ILE A 215 -3.62 -34.20 11.53
CA ILE A 215 -4.70 -33.33 12.10
C ILE A 215 -5.39 -32.56 10.96
N HIS A 216 -6.71 -32.66 10.84
CA HIS A 216 -7.50 -31.92 9.85
C HIS A 216 -8.02 -30.57 10.40
N ALA A 217 -8.31 -29.61 9.52
CA ALA A 217 -8.67 -28.24 9.92
C ALA A 217 -10.06 -28.11 10.58
N GLN A 218 -11.07 -28.96 10.25
CA GLN A 218 -12.43 -28.86 10.82
C GLN A 218 -13.21 -30.19 10.87
N PRO A 219 -14.11 -30.41 11.87
CA PRO A 219 -14.18 -29.73 13.16
C PRO A 219 -13.19 -30.37 14.16
N LEU A 220 -12.47 -29.54 14.92
CA LEU A 220 -11.52 -30.00 15.95
C LEU A 220 -12.26 -30.21 17.28
N TRP A 221 -12.13 -31.41 17.87
CA TRP A 221 -12.60 -31.68 19.23
C TRP A 221 -11.39 -31.56 20.18
N GLY A 222 -11.42 -30.59 21.10
CA GLY A 222 -10.34 -30.29 22.07
C GLY A 222 -9.51 -29.04 21.75
N ASP A 223 -8.48 -28.75 22.56
CA ASP A 223 -7.44 -27.74 22.29
C ASP A 223 -6.17 -28.43 21.78
N PRO A 224 -6.08 -28.77 20.47
CA PRO A 224 -4.98 -29.58 19.92
C PRO A 224 -3.66 -28.80 19.81
N TYR A 225 -3.68 -27.49 20.05
CA TYR A 225 -2.53 -26.62 19.86
C TYR A 225 -1.69 -26.53 21.14
N ILE A 226 -1.18 -27.67 21.60
CA ILE A 226 -0.28 -27.75 22.75
C ILE A 226 1.06 -28.28 22.24
N TYR A 227 2.14 -27.57 22.53
CA TYR A 227 3.49 -28.03 22.22
C TYR A 227 3.86 -29.27 23.05
N GLU A 228 4.83 -30.08 22.59
CA GLU A 228 5.29 -31.26 23.35
C GLU A 228 5.75 -30.91 24.77
N ASP A 229 6.29 -29.71 24.98
CA ASP A 229 6.72 -29.22 26.30
C ASP A 229 5.58 -28.69 27.19
N GLY A 230 4.32 -28.81 26.74
CA GLY A 230 3.12 -28.39 27.47
C GLY A 230 2.77 -26.90 27.31
N SER A 231 3.62 -26.09 26.66
CA SER A 231 3.32 -24.69 26.40
C SER A 231 2.25 -24.52 25.32
N GLN A 232 1.58 -23.36 25.30
CA GLN A 232 0.52 -23.05 24.34
C GLN A 232 0.91 -21.87 23.42
N PRO A 233 0.52 -21.90 22.14
CA PRO A 233 0.70 -20.78 21.22
C PRO A 233 -0.23 -19.62 21.60
N ASN A 234 0.24 -18.40 21.34
CA ASN A 234 -0.52 -17.18 21.52
C ASN A 234 -1.73 -17.09 20.57
N ASP A 235 -2.69 -16.21 20.85
CA ASP A 235 -3.98 -16.18 20.13
C ASP A 235 -3.84 -15.90 18.63
N ALA A 236 -2.92 -15.00 18.24
CA ALA A 236 -2.69 -14.69 16.83
C ALA A 236 -2.10 -15.88 16.04
N LEU A 237 -1.14 -16.60 16.64
CA LEU A 237 -0.61 -17.83 16.07
C LEU A 237 -1.70 -18.92 16.06
N ARG A 238 -2.48 -19.04 17.13
CA ARG A 238 -3.59 -20.00 17.24
C ARG A 238 -4.64 -19.76 16.16
N ASP A 239 -4.96 -18.50 15.85
CA ASP A 239 -5.88 -18.15 14.76
C ASP A 239 -5.35 -18.51 13.37
N ARG A 240 -4.04 -18.42 13.16
CA ARG A 240 -3.40 -18.95 11.93
C ARG A 240 -3.42 -20.48 11.91
N MET A 241 -3.14 -21.12 13.05
CA MET A 241 -3.12 -22.59 13.18
C MET A 241 -4.49 -23.21 12.91
N ARG A 242 -5.57 -22.56 13.34
CA ARG A 242 -6.98 -22.96 13.09
C ARG A 242 -7.36 -23.05 11.61
N LYS A 243 -6.58 -22.44 10.72
CA LYS A 243 -6.82 -22.44 9.27
C LYS A 243 -6.02 -23.52 8.53
N SER A 244 -5.30 -24.38 9.23
CA SER A 244 -4.36 -25.34 8.63
C SER A 244 -4.63 -26.78 9.09
N SER A 245 -4.45 -27.73 8.17
CA SER A 245 -4.21 -29.14 8.49
C SER A 245 -2.76 -29.32 8.92
N TRP A 246 -2.43 -30.39 9.66
CA TRP A 246 -1.09 -30.61 10.22
C TRP A 246 -0.49 -31.97 9.90
N ALA A 247 0.79 -31.95 9.56
CA ALA A 247 1.59 -33.12 9.25
C ALA A 247 2.82 -33.25 10.16
N VAL A 248 3.15 -34.50 10.45
CA VAL A 248 4.45 -34.88 11.03
C VAL A 248 5.49 -34.85 9.90
N PRO A 249 6.63 -34.16 10.03
CA PRO A 249 7.62 -34.09 8.96
C PRO A 249 8.24 -35.47 8.67
N ILE A 250 8.51 -35.78 7.40
CA ILE A 250 9.01 -37.12 7.01
C ILE A 250 10.36 -37.47 7.63
N ASP A 251 11.24 -36.48 7.83
CA ASP A 251 12.59 -36.69 8.40
C ASP A 251 12.55 -37.20 9.85
N THR A 252 11.36 -37.22 10.45
CA THR A 252 11.16 -37.71 11.81
C THR A 252 11.35 -39.23 11.89
N ILE A 253 11.06 -39.98 10.83
CA ILE A 253 11.23 -41.45 10.81
C ILE A 253 12.70 -41.90 10.83
N ALA A 254 13.61 -41.02 10.40
CA ALA A 254 15.05 -41.26 10.45
C ALA A 254 15.61 -41.26 11.88
N ARG A 255 14.87 -40.66 12.81
CA ARG A 255 15.22 -40.52 14.23
C ARG A 255 14.56 -41.59 15.11
N LEU A 256 13.85 -42.55 14.53
CA LEU A 256 13.31 -43.69 15.26
C LEU A 256 14.46 -44.64 15.64
N GLU A 257 14.33 -45.31 16.79
CA GLU A 257 15.30 -46.30 17.24
C GLU A 257 14.64 -47.69 17.34
N PRO A 258 15.14 -48.70 16.60
CA PRO A 258 16.14 -48.61 15.52
C PRO A 258 15.64 -47.84 14.27
N PRO A 259 16.56 -47.27 13.45
CA PRO A 259 16.20 -46.49 12.27
C PRO A 259 15.56 -47.38 11.19
N VAL A 260 14.40 -46.95 10.70
CA VAL A 260 13.55 -47.71 9.77
C VAL A 260 13.98 -47.49 8.31
N ILE A 261 14.66 -46.38 8.04
CA ILE A 261 15.25 -46.06 6.73
C ILE A 261 16.72 -45.71 6.95
N PRO A 262 17.65 -46.24 6.13
CA PRO A 262 19.07 -45.87 6.22
C PRO A 262 19.26 -44.35 6.07
N PRO A 263 20.07 -43.71 6.95
CA PRO A 263 20.31 -42.26 6.90
C PRO A 263 20.81 -41.76 5.52
N GLU A 264 21.49 -42.62 4.78
CA GLU A 264 22.04 -42.37 3.44
C GLU A 264 20.95 -42.01 2.40
N VAL A 265 19.74 -42.54 2.54
CA VAL A 265 18.59 -42.24 1.65
C VAL A 265 18.12 -40.79 1.79
N LEU A 266 18.48 -40.12 2.90
CA LEU A 266 18.13 -38.73 3.21
C LEU A 266 19.27 -37.73 2.93
N GLN A 267 20.49 -38.19 2.60
CA GLN A 267 21.73 -37.42 2.72
C GLN A 267 22.24 -36.66 1.49
N ASN A 268 21.57 -36.70 0.33
CA ASN A 268 22.00 -35.88 -0.81
C ASN A 268 21.45 -34.44 -0.73
N GLN A 269 21.99 -33.64 0.20
CA GLN A 269 22.13 -32.15 0.27
C GLN A 269 22.18 -31.63 1.74
N PRO A 270 22.82 -30.48 2.03
CA PRO A 270 23.72 -30.31 3.16
C PRO A 270 23.06 -30.48 4.53
N THR A 271 23.80 -31.12 5.42
CA THR A 271 23.49 -31.44 6.80
C THR A 271 23.21 -30.20 7.65
N GLY A 272 21.96 -29.74 7.62
CA GLY A 272 21.40 -28.87 8.66
C GLY A 272 20.90 -29.71 9.82
N THR A 273 21.79 -30.14 10.72
CA THR A 273 21.39 -30.71 12.02
C THR A 273 20.71 -29.62 12.86
N ARG A 274 19.37 -29.61 12.86
CA ARG A 274 18.59 -28.84 13.83
C ARG A 274 18.58 -29.61 15.15
N ALA A 275 19.61 -29.38 15.96
CA ALA A 275 19.76 -29.94 17.30
C ALA A 275 18.55 -29.63 18.18
N ALA A 276 18.26 -30.56 19.09
CA ALA A 276 17.23 -30.48 20.12
C ALA A 276 17.33 -29.15 20.90
N THR A 277 16.20 -28.48 21.06
CA THR A 277 16.09 -27.14 21.66
C THR A 277 15.70 -27.21 23.12
N LYS A 278 16.50 -26.56 23.99
CA LYS A 278 16.08 -25.48 24.91
C LYS A 278 17.31 -24.68 25.39
N PRO A 279 17.26 -23.35 25.56
CA PRO A 279 16.60 -22.30 24.76
C PRO A 279 17.63 -21.56 23.86
N ILE A 280 17.23 -21.07 22.70
CA ILE A 280 18.03 -20.16 21.84
C ILE A 280 17.47 -18.76 22.08
N PRO A 281 18.25 -17.68 22.32
CA PRO A 281 19.16 -16.98 21.36
C PRO A 281 20.69 -16.99 21.07
N PRO A 282 21.33 -17.83 20.23
CA PRO A 282 22.63 -17.56 19.59
C PRO A 282 22.85 -16.14 19.04
N ALA A 283 21.80 -15.45 18.59
CA ALA A 283 21.89 -14.07 18.10
C ALA A 283 22.13 -13.05 19.24
N THR A 284 21.42 -13.15 20.37
CA THR A 284 21.53 -12.17 21.46
C THR A 284 22.92 -12.19 22.09
N SER A 285 23.47 -13.38 22.36
CA SER A 285 24.82 -13.52 22.93
C SER A 285 25.91 -13.11 21.95
N LEU A 286 25.75 -13.41 20.65
CA LEU A 286 26.68 -12.95 19.61
C LEU A 286 26.71 -11.42 19.55
N VAL A 287 25.54 -10.79 19.45
CA VAL A 287 25.42 -9.34 19.34
C VAL A 287 25.92 -8.66 20.62
N ASP A 288 25.63 -9.19 21.81
CA ASP A 288 26.10 -8.63 23.07
C ASP A 288 27.64 -8.65 23.19
N ASN A 289 28.27 -9.74 22.74
CA ASN A 289 29.73 -9.84 22.70
C ASN A 289 30.36 -8.82 21.75
N ILE A 290 29.81 -8.65 20.54
CA ILE A 290 30.26 -7.63 19.60
C ILE A 290 30.05 -6.23 20.19
N ALA A 291 28.86 -5.97 20.72
CA ALA A 291 28.47 -4.69 21.29
C ALA A 291 29.40 -4.29 22.44
N LYS A 292 29.79 -5.24 23.31
CA LYS A 292 30.72 -5.02 24.41
C LYS A 292 32.06 -4.46 23.94
N GLU A 293 32.62 -5.01 22.86
CA GLU A 293 33.98 -4.67 22.40
C GLU A 293 34.04 -3.35 21.61
N ILE A 294 32.95 -2.97 20.95
CA ILE A 294 32.90 -1.78 20.09
C ILE A 294 32.31 -0.53 20.77
N THR A 295 31.57 -0.71 21.87
CA THR A 295 30.92 0.40 22.59
C THR A 295 31.91 1.06 23.55
N VAL A 296 31.95 2.38 23.54
CA VAL A 296 32.78 3.20 24.42
C VAL A 296 31.93 4.20 25.19
N GLN A 297 32.44 4.67 26.33
CA GLN A 297 31.88 5.81 27.04
C GLN A 297 32.64 7.08 26.61
N ILE A 298 31.91 8.19 26.43
CA ILE A 298 32.50 9.50 26.16
C ILE A 298 32.23 10.38 27.37
N ALA A 299 33.26 10.62 28.18
CA ALA A 299 33.16 11.31 29.46
C ALA A 299 33.64 12.77 29.37
N TRP A 300 33.01 13.64 30.17
CA TRP A 300 33.43 15.01 30.46
C TRP A 300 33.11 15.31 31.93
N GLU A 301 33.80 16.27 32.56
CA GLU A 301 33.67 16.71 33.96
C GLU A 301 32.81 15.80 34.88
N ASN A 302 31.49 16.00 34.90
CA ASN A 302 30.56 15.31 35.79
C ASN A 302 29.51 14.44 35.07
N SER A 303 29.70 14.10 33.80
CA SER A 303 28.73 13.30 33.04
C SER A 303 29.36 12.58 31.86
N HIS A 304 28.56 11.81 31.13
CA HIS A 304 29.03 11.06 29.99
C HIS A 304 27.91 10.73 29.02
N GLY A 305 28.32 10.39 27.80
CA GLY A 305 27.55 9.73 26.78
C GLY A 305 28.19 8.39 26.42
N SER A 306 27.72 7.80 25.33
CA SER A 306 28.21 6.57 24.73
C SER A 306 28.73 6.85 23.32
N GLY A 307 29.44 5.89 22.72
CA GLY A 307 29.94 5.97 21.35
C GLY A 307 30.27 4.59 20.81
N VAL A 308 30.58 4.52 19.52
CA VAL A 308 31.02 3.27 18.87
C VAL A 308 32.30 3.45 18.08
N ILE A 309 33.27 2.55 18.28
CA ILE A 309 34.50 2.51 17.48
C ILE A 309 34.15 2.00 16.08
N ALA A 310 34.22 2.89 15.08
CA ALA A 310 33.73 2.62 13.72
C ALA A 310 34.83 2.51 12.67
N ALA A 311 36.01 3.08 12.92
CA ALA A 311 37.17 2.95 12.04
C ALA A 311 38.49 3.06 12.81
N LYS A 312 39.59 2.65 12.15
CA LYS A 312 40.96 2.78 12.64
C LYS A 312 41.91 3.05 11.48
N GLU A 313 42.80 4.02 11.64
CA GLU A 313 43.90 4.32 10.71
C GLU A 313 45.20 4.54 11.49
N GLY A 314 46.20 3.67 11.30
CA GLY A 314 47.39 3.67 12.15
C GLY A 314 47.03 3.46 13.62
N ASN A 315 47.39 4.41 14.49
CA ASN A 315 47.04 4.40 15.92
C ASN A 315 45.83 5.28 16.26
N ILE A 316 45.17 5.87 15.24
CA ILE A 316 44.00 6.73 15.40
C ILE A 316 42.75 5.86 15.30
N TYR A 317 41.91 5.93 16.33
CA TYR A 317 40.59 5.31 16.37
C TYR A 317 39.52 6.37 16.20
N TYR A 318 38.52 6.07 15.36
CA TYR A 318 37.38 6.96 15.10
C TYR A 318 36.12 6.43 15.79
N VAL A 319 35.48 7.29 16.57
CA VAL A 319 34.28 7.00 17.36
C VAL A 319 33.12 7.83 16.82
N ILE A 320 32.02 7.17 16.47
CA ILE A 320 30.76 7.82 16.13
C ILE A 320 29.95 7.98 17.43
N THR A 321 29.37 9.15 17.65
CA THR A 321 28.50 9.45 18.81
C THR A 321 27.42 10.47 18.45
N ALA A 322 26.57 10.81 19.41
CA ALA A 322 25.58 11.87 19.27
C ALA A 322 26.23 13.26 19.35
N GLY A 323 25.74 14.22 18.57
CA GLY A 323 26.27 15.58 18.50
C GLY A 323 26.27 16.30 19.85
N HIS A 324 25.15 16.22 20.58
CA HIS A 324 24.99 16.86 21.89
C HIS A 324 25.88 16.27 22.99
N VAL A 325 26.45 15.06 22.80
CA VAL A 325 27.40 14.43 23.75
C VAL A 325 28.73 15.20 23.78
N VAL A 326 29.10 15.84 22.67
CA VAL A 326 30.41 16.49 22.52
C VAL A 326 30.33 18.01 22.32
N ARG A 327 29.19 18.53 21.85
CA ARG A 327 29.05 19.96 21.50
C ARG A 327 29.23 20.87 22.72
N GLY A 328 30.19 21.80 22.61
CA GLY A 328 30.47 22.79 23.65
C GLY A 328 31.09 22.21 24.93
N LYS A 329 31.66 20.99 24.87
CA LYS A 329 32.34 20.33 25.99
C LYS A 329 33.86 20.47 25.85
N ASN A 330 34.51 20.83 26.95
CA ASN A 330 35.97 20.85 27.06
C ASN A 330 36.43 19.55 27.76
N GLU A 331 37.66 19.10 27.51
CA GLU A 331 38.28 17.92 28.15
C GLU A 331 37.48 16.60 27.98
N LEU A 332 37.24 16.21 26.73
CA LEU A 332 36.61 14.94 26.41
C LEU A 332 37.58 13.75 26.59
N LYS A 333 37.06 12.63 27.12
CA LYS A 333 37.78 11.36 27.24
C LYS A 333 36.95 10.21 26.66
N VAL A 334 37.58 9.33 25.91
CA VAL A 334 37.01 8.04 25.51
C VAL A 334 37.45 6.99 26.52
N VAL A 335 36.49 6.30 27.14
CA VAL A 335 36.74 5.17 28.03
C VAL A 335 36.34 3.89 27.30
N THR A 336 37.31 3.01 27.06
CA THR A 336 37.11 1.74 26.34
C THR A 336 36.58 0.64 27.26
N HIS A 337 36.08 -0.46 26.69
CA HIS A 337 35.47 -1.57 27.43
C HIS A 337 36.41 -2.27 28.43
N ASP A 338 37.74 -2.11 28.28
CA ASP A 338 38.77 -2.56 29.22
C ASP A 338 39.04 -1.54 30.35
N GLY A 339 38.27 -0.44 30.42
CA GLY A 339 38.37 0.61 31.43
C GLY A 339 39.44 1.66 31.17
N LYS A 340 40.23 1.54 30.08
CA LYS A 340 41.28 2.51 29.77
C LYS A 340 40.70 3.83 29.26
N GLN A 341 41.28 4.94 29.72
CA GLN A 341 40.88 6.28 29.32
C GLN A 341 41.86 6.85 28.29
N HIS A 342 41.32 7.46 27.24
CA HIS A 342 42.08 8.09 26.17
C HIS A 342 41.60 9.53 25.99
N SER A 343 42.53 10.48 25.98
CA SER A 343 42.19 11.89 25.77
C SER A 343 41.76 12.13 24.33
N VAL A 344 40.74 12.97 24.16
CA VAL A 344 40.24 13.40 22.85
C VAL A 344 40.79 14.78 22.54
N ASP A 345 41.37 14.94 21.34
CA ASP A 345 41.68 16.27 20.82
C ASP A 345 40.38 16.94 20.35
N THR A 346 39.87 17.88 21.15
CA THR A 346 38.61 18.57 20.90
C THR A 346 38.63 19.39 19.60
N THR A 347 39.80 19.76 19.07
CA THR A 347 39.91 20.48 17.79
C THR A 347 39.58 19.61 16.58
N THR A 348 39.61 18.28 16.76
CA THR A 348 39.34 17.30 15.70
C THR A 348 37.91 16.77 15.72
N VAL A 349 37.13 17.12 16.74
CA VAL A 349 35.72 16.75 16.86
C VAL A 349 34.93 17.39 15.74
N LYS A 350 34.25 16.56 14.95
CA LYS A 350 33.36 17.01 13.89
C LYS A 350 31.91 16.81 14.31
N THR A 351 31.11 17.86 14.19
CA THR A 351 29.65 17.79 14.26
C THR A 351 29.06 18.29 12.95
N TRP A 352 27.87 17.81 12.58
CA TRP A 352 27.16 18.26 11.39
C TRP A 352 25.90 19.03 11.74
N GLU A 353 25.68 20.16 11.07
CA GLU A 353 24.46 20.94 11.22
C GLU A 353 23.25 20.16 10.68
N GLY A 354 22.07 20.32 11.29
CA GLY A 354 20.87 19.60 10.90
C GLY A 354 20.83 18.11 11.31
N THR A 355 21.92 17.56 11.89
CA THR A 355 21.93 16.22 12.47
C THR A 355 22.49 16.20 13.89
N ASP A 356 22.13 15.20 14.69
CA ASP A 356 22.70 14.99 16.03
C ASP A 356 23.80 13.92 15.98
N LEU A 357 24.70 14.03 15.01
CA LEU A 357 25.86 13.15 14.88
C LEU A 357 27.16 13.89 15.15
N ALA A 358 28.13 13.16 15.70
CA ALA A 358 29.49 13.59 15.82
C ALA A 358 30.48 12.46 15.53
N LEU A 359 31.67 12.87 15.07
CA LEU A 359 32.83 12.03 14.91
C LEU A 359 33.96 12.54 15.80
N VAL A 360 34.48 11.63 16.62
CA VAL A 360 35.53 11.87 17.59
C VAL A 360 36.71 10.96 17.27
N GLN A 361 37.93 11.38 17.59
CA GLN A 361 39.11 10.54 17.47
C GLN A 361 39.89 10.45 18.78
N PHE A 362 40.55 9.32 19.00
CA PHE A 362 41.53 9.14 20.06
C PHE A 362 42.71 8.30 19.56
N ILE A 363 43.86 8.45 20.19
CA ILE A 363 45.09 7.73 19.82
C ILE A 363 45.32 6.62 20.84
N SER A 364 45.57 5.40 20.37
CA SER A 364 45.90 4.26 21.24
C SER A 364 46.79 3.25 20.52
N ASN A 365 47.76 2.71 21.27
CA ASN A 365 48.58 1.57 20.84
C ASN A 365 47.91 0.21 21.16
N ASN A 366 46.85 0.20 21.98
CA ASN A 366 46.04 -1.00 22.22
C ASN A 366 45.17 -1.31 21.01
N THR A 367 44.89 -2.60 20.79
CA THR A 367 44.01 -3.06 19.71
C THR A 367 42.57 -3.22 20.21
N TYR A 368 41.69 -2.36 19.72
CA TYR A 368 40.23 -2.46 19.93
C TYR A 368 39.50 -2.96 18.70
N GLN A 369 38.37 -3.66 18.91
CA GLN A 369 37.50 -4.10 17.83
C GLN A 369 36.83 -2.90 17.15
N VAL A 370 36.78 -2.94 15.82
CA VAL A 370 36.10 -1.94 14.99
C VAL A 370 34.76 -2.52 14.54
N GLY A 371 33.68 -1.79 14.78
CA GLY A 371 32.32 -2.15 14.38
C GLY A 371 32.16 -2.22 12.86
N VAL A 372 31.31 -3.14 12.39
CA VAL A 372 30.88 -3.22 10.99
C VAL A 372 29.64 -2.36 10.82
N LEU A 373 29.62 -1.49 9.81
CA LEU A 373 28.51 -0.61 9.48
C LEU A 373 27.55 -1.29 8.49
N GLY A 374 26.27 -1.38 8.84
CA GLY A 374 25.22 -1.97 8.01
C GLY A 374 24.53 -0.90 7.17
N ASP A 375 24.90 -0.76 5.90
CA ASP A 375 24.32 0.21 4.98
C ASP A 375 23.36 -0.46 3.98
N TYR A 376 22.09 -0.57 4.37
CA TYR A 376 21.05 -1.18 3.55
C TYR A 376 19.69 -0.57 3.86
N GLU A 377 18.75 -0.76 2.93
CA GLU A 377 17.39 -0.24 3.08
C GLU A 377 16.62 -0.97 4.18
N LEU A 378 16.11 -0.18 5.13
CA LEU A 378 15.21 -0.67 6.16
C LEU A 378 13.79 -0.63 5.59
N GLY A 379 13.35 -1.74 5.00
CA GLY A 379 11.98 -1.85 4.46
C GLY A 379 10.87 -1.66 5.52
N ASN A 380 9.61 -1.83 5.11
CA ASN A 380 8.43 -1.56 5.94
C ASN A 380 8.12 -2.61 7.03
N GLU A 381 9.00 -3.59 7.21
CA GLU A 381 8.83 -4.65 8.22
C GLU A 381 9.56 -4.32 9.52
N ASP A 382 8.95 -4.63 10.67
CA ASP A 382 9.59 -4.49 11.97
C ASP A 382 10.77 -5.47 12.09
N ARG A 383 11.88 -5.00 12.68
CA ARG A 383 13.13 -5.77 12.79
C ARG A 383 13.65 -5.80 14.20
N LEU A 384 14.26 -6.92 14.57
CA LEU A 384 14.97 -7.00 15.84
C LEU A 384 16.21 -6.11 15.82
N VAL A 385 16.35 -5.27 16.85
CA VAL A 385 17.51 -4.41 17.04
C VAL A 385 17.97 -4.40 18.48
N PHE A 386 19.24 -4.07 18.67
CA PHE A 386 19.90 -4.05 19.97
C PHE A 386 20.54 -2.69 20.21
N VAL A 387 20.56 -2.23 21.44
CA VAL A 387 21.21 -0.97 21.83
C VAL A 387 22.12 -1.26 23.00
N SER A 388 23.38 -0.85 22.91
CA SER A 388 24.35 -1.01 23.99
C SER A 388 25.00 0.30 24.35
N GLY A 389 24.98 0.66 25.63
CA GLY A 389 25.46 1.95 26.10
C GLY A 389 25.69 1.98 27.59
N THR A 390 26.18 3.12 28.07
CA THR A 390 26.54 3.31 29.47
C THR A 390 25.59 4.31 30.12
N PRO A 391 24.69 3.88 31.01
CA PRO A 391 23.77 4.78 31.72
C PRO A 391 24.49 5.60 32.79
N VAL A 392 24.01 6.82 33.05
CA VAL A 392 24.49 7.67 34.15
C VAL A 392 24.03 7.05 35.49
N SER A 393 24.96 6.82 36.41
CA SER A 393 24.66 6.37 37.78
C SER A 393 24.54 7.56 38.73
N THR A 394 23.48 7.60 39.54
CA THR A 394 23.29 8.58 40.64
C THR A 394 24.02 8.16 41.92
N GLN A 395 24.51 6.92 41.97
CA GLN A 395 25.34 6.38 43.05
C GLN A 395 26.82 6.47 42.65
N PRO A 396 27.74 6.81 43.57
CA PRO A 396 29.18 6.80 43.32
C PRO A 396 29.65 5.35 43.17
N VAL A 397 29.46 4.78 42.00
CA VAL A 397 30.00 3.47 41.62
C VAL A 397 31.28 3.74 40.84
N GLU A 398 32.38 3.12 41.25
CA GLU A 398 33.73 3.31 40.66
C GLU A 398 33.79 3.04 39.14
N GLN A 399 32.81 2.32 38.56
CA GLN A 399 32.68 2.14 37.12
C GLN A 399 31.20 2.01 36.70
N PRO A 400 30.71 2.81 35.72
CA PRO A 400 29.34 2.69 35.23
C PRO A 400 29.15 1.41 34.41
N LYS A 401 28.09 0.65 34.72
CA LYS A 401 27.83 -0.67 34.14
C LYS A 401 27.16 -0.56 32.77
N ARG A 402 27.77 -1.14 31.72
CA ARG A 402 27.16 -1.26 30.36
C ARG A 402 25.76 -1.87 30.45
N GLN A 403 24.81 -1.24 29.78
CA GLN A 403 23.46 -1.76 29.55
C GLN A 403 23.34 -2.26 28.10
N PHE A 404 22.70 -3.41 27.94
CA PHE A 404 22.40 -4.02 26.64
C PHE A 404 20.92 -4.33 26.57
N ASN A 405 20.21 -3.67 25.65
CA ASN A 405 18.76 -3.74 25.54
C ASN A 405 18.37 -4.31 24.18
N VAL A 406 17.36 -5.18 24.18
CA VAL A 406 16.75 -5.74 22.98
C VAL A 406 15.44 -4.99 22.70
N GLY A 407 15.09 -4.82 21.43
CA GLY A 407 13.86 -4.16 21.03
C GLY A 407 13.56 -4.36 19.55
N LEU A 408 12.50 -3.71 19.12
CA LEU A 408 12.03 -3.73 17.74
C LEU A 408 12.24 -2.37 17.11
N LEU A 409 12.88 -2.35 15.95
CA LEU A 409 12.84 -1.24 15.03
C LEU A 409 11.54 -1.31 14.24
N TYR A 410 10.79 -0.21 14.20
CA TYR A 410 9.60 -0.14 13.38
C TYR A 410 9.95 0.00 11.89
N GLY A 411 9.40 -0.89 11.07
CA GLY A 411 9.55 -0.84 9.63
C GLY A 411 8.85 0.39 9.04
N GLY A 412 9.52 1.12 8.16
CA GLY A 412 9.08 2.45 7.70
C GLY A 412 9.45 3.59 8.65
N GLY A 413 10.19 3.31 9.72
CA GLY A 413 10.76 4.33 10.61
C GLY A 413 9.70 5.23 11.24
N ILE A 414 9.92 6.54 11.14
CA ILE A 414 9.11 7.54 11.84
C ILE A 414 7.71 7.71 11.25
N ASP A 415 7.50 7.32 9.99
CA ASP A 415 6.19 7.41 9.34
C ASP A 415 5.14 6.56 10.07
N ARG A 416 5.56 5.51 10.80
CA ARG A 416 4.69 4.73 11.68
C ARG A 416 4.38 5.39 13.02
N VAL A 417 5.27 6.24 13.54
CA VAL A 417 5.24 6.65 14.95
C VAL A 417 4.72 8.07 15.17
N LYS A 418 4.73 8.94 14.15
CA LYS A 418 4.06 10.27 14.14
C LYS A 418 4.31 11.19 15.37
N ASP A 419 5.40 11.03 16.13
CA ASP A 419 5.75 11.90 17.29
C ASP A 419 6.82 12.97 16.94
N SER A 420 6.89 14.07 17.72
CA SER A 420 7.60 15.32 17.42
C SER A 420 9.09 15.32 17.59
N ARG A 421 9.63 14.57 18.55
CA ARG A 421 11.09 14.46 18.68
C ARG A 421 11.71 13.74 17.49
N SER A 422 10.94 12.90 16.83
CA SER A 422 11.41 11.90 15.89
C SER A 422 11.86 12.46 14.55
N PHE A 423 11.66 13.75 14.24
CA PHE A 423 12.13 14.33 12.97
C PHE A 423 13.07 15.54 13.15
N ALA A 424 13.49 15.86 14.38
CA ALA A 424 14.51 16.87 14.61
C ALA A 424 15.91 16.24 14.52
N PHE A 425 16.89 16.97 14.00
CA PHE A 425 18.30 16.54 13.98
C PHE A 425 18.60 15.21 13.27
N GLY A 426 17.90 14.92 12.17
CA GLY A 426 18.21 13.80 11.28
C GLY A 426 17.86 12.42 11.84
N TYR A 427 17.04 12.33 12.89
CA TYR A 427 16.51 11.05 13.34
C TYR A 427 15.64 10.44 12.24
N ASP A 428 15.76 9.12 12.09
CA ASP A 428 15.04 8.32 11.09
C ASP A 428 14.88 6.85 11.52
N LEU A 429 15.44 6.47 12.67
CA LEU A 429 15.19 5.20 13.35
C LEU A 429 14.26 5.40 14.53
N VAL A 430 13.22 4.58 14.62
CA VAL A 430 12.34 4.50 15.80
C VAL A 430 12.25 3.07 16.29
N TYR A 431 12.60 2.84 17.55
CA TYR A 431 12.68 1.50 18.09
C TYR A 431 12.29 1.40 19.57
N THR A 432 11.99 0.18 20.00
CA THR A 432 11.39 -0.10 21.32
C THR A 432 12.38 -0.44 22.42
N ASN A 433 13.70 -0.38 22.17
CA ASN A 433 14.73 -0.62 23.19
C ASN A 433 14.64 0.44 24.27
N SER A 434 14.46 0.08 25.55
CA SER A 434 14.51 1.06 26.64
C SER A 434 15.90 1.69 26.70
N THR A 435 16.00 3.00 26.91
CA THR A 435 17.29 3.70 27.02
C THR A 435 17.18 4.73 28.14
N THR A 436 18.27 5.01 28.84
CA THR A 436 18.28 5.97 29.95
C THR A 436 19.34 7.05 29.69
N LYS A 437 19.32 8.09 30.54
CA LYS A 437 20.31 9.18 30.47
C LYS A 437 21.74 8.61 30.47
N GLY A 438 22.59 9.11 29.57
CA GLY A 438 23.97 8.63 29.35
C GLY A 438 24.16 7.66 28.20
N MET A 439 23.08 7.02 27.75
CA MET A 439 23.16 6.11 26.60
C MET A 439 23.22 6.83 25.25
N SER A 440 23.03 8.16 25.18
CA SER A 440 23.15 8.92 23.93
C SER A 440 24.51 8.66 23.25
N GLY A 441 24.48 8.35 21.96
CA GLY A 441 25.64 7.92 21.15
C GLY A 441 25.85 6.40 21.09
N SER A 442 25.00 5.60 21.74
CA SER A 442 25.07 4.12 21.68
C SER A 442 24.88 3.58 20.26
N PRO A 443 25.58 2.51 19.85
CA PRO A 443 25.27 1.81 18.61
C PRO A 443 23.88 1.15 18.67
N VAL A 444 23.11 1.34 17.60
CA VAL A 444 21.92 0.55 17.26
C VAL A 444 22.36 -0.56 16.32
N LEU A 445 22.16 -1.82 16.73
CA LEU A 445 22.73 -3.00 16.10
C LEU A 445 21.63 -3.89 15.51
N ASP A 446 21.90 -4.51 14.36
CA ASP A 446 21.05 -5.55 13.79
C ASP A 446 21.31 -6.95 14.40
N SER A 447 20.63 -7.98 13.91
CA SER A 447 20.76 -9.37 14.38
C SER A 447 22.11 -10.04 14.07
N LEU A 448 22.99 -9.37 13.34
CA LEU A 448 24.37 -9.81 13.06
C LEU A 448 25.41 -8.98 13.82
N GLY A 449 24.99 -8.00 14.62
CA GLY A 449 25.87 -7.13 15.40
C GLY A 449 26.48 -6.00 14.58
N ARG A 450 25.87 -5.65 13.44
CA ARG A 450 26.30 -4.54 12.59
C ARG A 450 25.62 -3.26 13.04
N VAL A 451 26.36 -2.16 13.07
CA VAL A 451 25.87 -0.82 13.45
C VAL A 451 25.04 -0.27 12.30
N ILE A 452 23.73 -0.16 12.51
CA ILE A 452 22.78 0.39 11.53
C ILE A 452 22.37 1.82 11.85
N GLY A 453 22.71 2.31 13.04
CA GLY A 453 22.51 3.69 13.44
C GLY A 453 23.07 4.00 14.82
N ILE A 454 22.88 5.24 15.24
CA ILE A 454 23.36 5.79 16.52
C ILE A 454 22.14 6.27 17.31
N HIS A 455 21.99 5.79 18.53
CA HIS A 455 20.97 6.25 19.45
C HIS A 455 21.27 7.69 19.86
N THR A 456 20.27 8.56 19.83
CA THR A 456 20.44 9.99 20.09
C THR A 456 19.43 10.51 21.09
N ALA A 457 18.18 10.06 21.00
CA ALA A 457 17.09 10.61 21.79
C ALA A 457 16.05 9.56 22.16
N ALA A 458 15.15 9.96 23.05
CA ALA A 458 14.00 9.22 23.50
C ALA A 458 12.75 10.09 23.31
N GLU A 459 11.63 9.53 22.85
CA GLU A 459 10.30 10.16 22.87
C GLU A 459 9.70 10.12 24.29
N GLY A 460 8.78 11.05 24.56
CA GLY A 460 8.21 11.27 25.89
C GLY A 460 9.17 12.01 26.82
N GLU A 461 8.69 13.06 27.52
CA GLU A 461 9.55 13.74 28.50
C GLU A 461 9.84 12.75 29.62
N PRO A 462 11.10 12.61 30.07
CA PRO A 462 11.41 11.80 31.23
C PRO A 462 10.57 12.30 32.39
N THR A 463 9.55 11.51 32.74
CA THR A 463 8.55 11.95 33.68
C THR A 463 9.04 11.59 35.06
N VAL A 464 9.55 12.59 35.77
CA VAL A 464 9.95 12.44 37.18
C VAL A 464 8.67 12.37 38.02
N ILE A 465 8.42 11.20 38.58
CA ILE A 465 7.25 10.95 39.43
C ILE A 465 7.73 10.98 40.87
N LYS A 466 7.27 11.99 41.62
CA LYS A 466 7.46 12.07 43.07
C LYS A 466 6.48 11.13 43.76
N GLN A 467 7.02 10.17 44.49
CA GLN A 467 6.23 9.33 45.38
C GLN A 467 5.71 10.12 46.59
N LYS A 468 4.73 9.55 47.31
CA LYS A 468 4.31 10.04 48.63
C LYS A 468 5.46 10.06 49.66
N THR A 469 6.48 9.22 49.46
CA THR A 469 7.68 9.10 50.29
C THR A 469 8.73 10.19 49.99
N GLY A 470 8.54 11.00 48.95
CA GLY A 470 9.50 12.01 48.49
C GLY A 470 10.54 11.51 47.49
N GLU A 471 10.57 10.20 47.20
CA GLU A 471 11.49 9.60 46.23
C GLU A 471 11.05 9.90 44.78
N GLU A 472 12.00 10.31 43.93
CA GLU A 472 11.80 10.61 42.52
C GLU A 472 12.12 9.39 41.65
N ARG A 473 11.15 8.90 40.87
CA ARG A 473 11.38 7.86 39.85
C ARG A 473 11.10 8.39 38.45
N GLU A 474 12.05 8.18 37.55
CA GLU A 474 11.97 8.62 36.15
C GLU A 474 11.42 7.50 35.26
N ILE A 475 10.43 7.80 34.42
CA ILE A 475 9.91 6.87 33.42
C ILE A 475 9.84 7.52 32.03
N GLN A 476 10.29 6.77 31.02
CA GLN A 476 10.19 7.14 29.61
C GLN A 476 8.94 6.49 29.00
N LEU A 477 7.95 7.28 28.60
CA LEU A 477 6.65 6.81 28.07
C LEU A 477 6.55 6.77 26.53
N GLY A 478 7.64 7.06 25.81
CA GLY A 478 7.72 7.05 24.33
C GLY A 478 8.87 6.18 23.82
N TYR A 479 8.98 5.98 22.50
CA TYR A 479 10.01 5.14 21.87
C TYR A 479 11.42 5.73 21.94
N SER A 480 12.41 4.98 21.48
CA SER A 480 13.79 5.46 21.36
C SER A 480 14.10 5.79 19.90
N LEU A 481 14.95 6.79 19.71
CA LEU A 481 15.25 7.43 18.44
C LEU A 481 16.73 7.35 18.12
N GLY A 482 17.05 7.27 16.83
CA GLY A 482 18.41 7.30 16.35
C GLY A 482 18.54 7.80 14.92
N VAL A 483 19.78 8.08 14.52
CA VAL A 483 20.16 8.45 13.16
C VAL A 483 20.76 7.24 12.45
N ARG A 484 20.31 6.95 11.23
CA ARG A 484 20.84 5.86 10.38
C ARG A 484 22.32 6.05 10.09
N ILE A 485 23.04 4.93 10.04
CA ILE A 485 24.46 4.95 9.68
C ILE A 485 24.70 5.44 8.25
N ARG A 486 23.74 5.24 7.34
CA ARG A 486 23.80 5.78 5.99
C ARG A 486 23.88 7.31 5.98
N THR A 487 23.11 7.97 6.85
CA THR A 487 23.15 9.43 6.99
C THR A 487 24.55 9.88 7.41
N PHE A 488 25.17 9.19 8.37
CA PHE A 488 26.56 9.43 8.76
C PHE A 488 27.54 9.24 7.59
N LEU A 489 27.42 8.15 6.83
CA LEU A 489 28.31 7.85 5.70
C LEU A 489 28.21 8.94 4.61
N ALA A 490 27.00 9.41 4.30
CA ALA A 490 26.78 10.50 3.36
C ALA A 490 27.44 11.81 3.82
N LEU A 491 27.33 12.15 5.11
CA LEU A 491 27.95 13.35 5.69
C LEU A 491 29.48 13.30 5.64
N VAL A 492 30.08 12.14 5.95
CA VAL A 492 31.55 11.97 5.88
C VAL A 492 32.04 12.08 4.43
N GLN A 493 31.29 11.52 3.47
CA GLN A 493 31.60 11.62 2.05
C GLN A 493 31.49 13.06 1.55
N GLN A 494 30.47 13.81 1.99
CA GLN A 494 30.28 15.22 1.64
C GLN A 494 31.43 16.11 2.12
N ASP A 495 31.95 15.83 3.32
CA ASP A 495 33.14 16.50 3.86
C ASP A 495 34.45 16.11 3.14
N LYS A 496 34.38 15.21 2.15
CA LYS A 496 35.54 14.67 1.41
C LYS A 496 36.61 14.08 2.34
N LYS A 497 36.20 13.55 3.50
CA LYS A 497 37.09 12.81 4.40
C LYS A 497 37.23 11.39 3.90
N HIS A 498 38.47 10.99 3.61
CA HIS A 498 38.80 9.62 3.22
C HIS A 498 39.11 8.79 4.47
N ILE A 499 38.07 8.27 5.12
CA ILE A 499 38.20 7.33 6.25
C ILE A 499 37.71 5.95 5.80
N SER A 500 38.51 4.91 6.03
CA SER A 500 38.14 3.54 5.64
C SER A 500 37.24 2.85 6.67
N PHE A 501 35.94 2.73 6.38
CA PHE A 501 34.97 2.00 7.21
C PHE A 501 34.72 0.56 6.72
N LYS A 502 34.43 -0.37 7.64
CA LYS A 502 33.98 -1.72 7.30
C LYS A 502 32.47 -1.71 7.03
N ILE A 503 32.07 -1.71 5.76
CA ILE A 503 30.65 -1.59 5.36
C ILE A 503 30.12 -2.92 4.81
N GLN A 504 28.89 -3.27 5.17
CA GLN A 504 28.13 -4.37 4.57
C GLN A 504 26.74 -3.90 4.17
N THR A 505 26.28 -4.33 2.99
CA THR A 505 25.03 -3.86 2.37
C THR A 505 23.95 -4.94 2.26
N SER A 506 24.21 -6.15 2.74
CA SER A 506 23.24 -7.24 2.74
C SER A 506 22.27 -7.15 3.91
N LEU A 507 20.99 -7.39 3.66
CA LEU A 507 19.98 -7.50 4.73
C LEU A 507 20.28 -8.69 5.66
N PRO A 508 20.08 -8.55 6.98
CA PRO A 508 20.25 -9.66 7.89
C PRO A 508 19.13 -10.70 7.69
N PRO A 509 19.39 -11.99 8.00
CA PRO A 509 18.39 -13.06 7.91
C PRO A 509 17.11 -12.72 8.68
N ARG A 510 15.96 -13.04 8.08
CA ARG A 510 14.65 -12.80 8.69
C ARG A 510 14.42 -13.81 9.82
N LEU A 511 14.10 -13.29 11.01
CA LEU A 511 13.58 -14.11 12.11
C LEU A 511 12.11 -14.42 11.82
N SER A 512 11.71 -15.68 12.03
CA SER A 512 10.28 -16.03 12.02
C SER A 512 9.55 -15.33 13.18
N ALA A 513 8.25 -15.04 13.02
CA ALA A 513 7.47 -14.37 14.06
C ALA A 513 7.55 -15.05 15.44
N PRO A 514 7.56 -16.39 15.56
CA PRO A 514 7.77 -17.07 16.85
C PRO A 514 9.16 -16.82 17.46
N GLN A 515 10.22 -16.80 16.65
CA GLN A 515 11.57 -16.51 17.14
C GLN A 515 11.68 -15.06 17.63
N LEU A 516 11.04 -14.14 16.91
CA LEU A 516 10.98 -12.74 17.29
C LEU A 516 10.25 -12.55 18.62
N ASP A 517 9.07 -13.17 18.79
CA ASP A 517 8.28 -13.11 20.03
C ASP A 517 9.00 -13.76 21.22
N GLU A 518 9.71 -14.86 21.01
CA GLU A 518 10.53 -15.51 22.05
C GLU A 518 11.66 -14.60 22.52
N ILE A 519 12.38 -13.97 21.60
CA ILE A 519 13.46 -13.02 21.91
C ILE A 519 12.91 -11.82 22.68
N ILE A 520 11.81 -11.22 22.20
CA ILE A 520 11.20 -10.05 22.85
C ILE A 520 10.70 -10.42 24.24
N THR A 521 9.97 -11.54 24.37
CA THR A 521 9.37 -11.94 25.63
C THR A 521 10.42 -12.25 26.69
N SER A 522 11.50 -12.95 26.32
CA SER A 522 12.62 -13.24 27.24
C SER A 522 13.44 -11.99 27.60
N SER A 523 13.58 -11.04 26.67
CA SER A 523 14.44 -9.86 26.88
C SER A 523 13.77 -8.73 27.67
N PHE A 524 12.45 -8.59 27.60
CA PHE A 524 11.73 -7.52 28.30
C PHE A 524 11.40 -7.83 29.77
N ASN A 525 11.70 -9.04 30.25
CA ASN A 525 11.34 -9.53 31.59
C ASN A 525 9.91 -9.13 31.98
N LEU A 526 8.94 -9.63 31.19
CA LEU A 526 7.53 -9.23 31.25
C LEU A 526 6.77 -9.91 32.40
N GLU A 527 7.40 -10.03 33.56
CA GLU A 527 6.76 -10.51 34.77
C GLU A 527 5.88 -9.39 35.35
N PRO A 528 4.62 -9.68 35.70
CA PRO A 528 3.74 -8.71 36.31
C PRO A 528 4.27 -8.28 37.69
N PRO A 529 4.07 -7.02 38.08
CA PRO A 529 4.40 -6.54 39.42
C PRO A 529 3.74 -7.40 40.51
N GLY A 530 4.46 -7.59 41.62
CA GLY A 530 3.98 -8.37 42.76
C GLY A 530 2.78 -7.74 43.48
N ARG A 531 2.28 -8.40 44.54
CA ARG A 531 1.07 -7.96 45.27
C ARG A 531 1.18 -6.59 45.95
N VAL A 532 2.39 -6.09 46.19
CA VAL A 532 2.64 -4.81 46.88
C VAL A 532 3.04 -3.70 45.89
N ALA A 533 2.75 -3.89 44.59
CA ALA A 533 3.09 -2.94 43.55
C ALA A 533 2.25 -1.66 43.59
N ASP A 534 2.90 -0.52 43.37
CA ASP A 534 2.25 0.79 43.33
C ASP A 534 1.88 1.23 41.90
N GLU A 535 1.32 2.44 41.75
CA GLU A 535 0.90 2.94 40.44
C GLU A 535 2.04 3.04 39.42
N PHE A 536 3.27 3.30 39.88
CA PHE A 536 4.43 3.45 39.01
C PHE A 536 4.91 2.10 38.52
N ASP A 537 4.90 1.08 39.38
CA ASP A 537 5.27 -0.29 38.99
C ASP A 537 4.35 -0.81 37.88
N TRP A 538 3.04 -0.56 38.01
CA TRP A 538 2.06 -0.90 36.98
C TRP A 538 2.20 -0.06 35.71
N LEU A 539 2.51 1.25 35.82
CA LEU A 539 2.80 2.10 34.65
C LEU A 539 4.06 1.60 33.91
N SER A 540 5.13 1.28 34.64
CA SER A 540 6.38 0.76 34.10
C SER A 540 6.19 -0.58 33.41
N TYR A 541 5.45 -1.50 34.05
CA TYR A 541 5.08 -2.78 33.45
C TYR A 541 4.22 -2.62 32.19
N GLY A 542 3.20 -1.76 32.23
CA GLY A 542 2.38 -1.43 31.07
C GLY A 542 3.20 -0.84 29.92
N ASN A 543 4.18 0.02 30.23
CA ASN A 543 5.07 0.60 29.22
C ASN A 543 5.98 -0.47 28.58
N LYS A 544 6.53 -1.42 29.37
CA LYS A 544 7.28 -2.56 28.81
C LYS A 544 6.42 -3.40 27.87
N LEU A 545 5.15 -3.64 28.23
CA LEU A 545 4.19 -4.35 27.38
C LEU A 545 3.88 -3.58 26.09
N LEU A 546 3.69 -2.26 26.17
CA LEU A 546 3.48 -1.38 25.01
C LEU A 546 4.68 -1.44 24.05
N ARG A 547 5.90 -1.32 24.57
CA ARG A 547 7.16 -1.45 23.81
C ARG A 547 7.38 -2.85 23.22
N SER A 548 6.77 -3.87 23.81
CA SER A 548 6.76 -5.25 23.31
C SER A 548 5.59 -5.55 22.36
N GLN A 549 4.84 -4.53 21.93
CA GLN A 549 3.64 -4.64 21.10
C GLN A 549 2.50 -5.48 21.71
N LYS A 550 2.50 -5.69 23.04
CA LYS A 550 1.44 -6.42 23.78
C LYS A 550 0.37 -5.44 24.25
N TYR A 551 -0.26 -4.74 23.31
CA TYR A 551 -1.08 -3.55 23.59
C TYR A 551 -2.28 -3.83 24.51
N GLU A 552 -3.01 -4.93 24.34
CA GLU A 552 -4.13 -5.29 25.25
C GLU A 552 -3.65 -5.47 26.70
N LYS A 553 -2.54 -6.17 26.88
CA LYS A 553 -1.96 -6.38 28.22
C LYS A 553 -1.49 -5.05 28.80
N ALA A 554 -0.96 -4.15 27.97
CA ALA A 554 -0.56 -2.82 28.38
C ALA A 554 -1.76 -2.01 28.88
N VAL A 555 -2.89 -2.01 28.15
CA VAL A 555 -4.15 -1.37 28.59
C VAL A 555 -4.55 -1.87 29.98
N ASN A 556 -4.58 -3.19 30.20
CA ASN A 556 -4.92 -3.78 31.50
C ASN A 556 -3.95 -3.38 32.62
N ALA A 557 -2.65 -3.25 32.32
CA ALA A 557 -1.66 -2.79 33.29
C ALA A 557 -1.85 -1.30 33.64
N PHE A 558 -2.16 -0.46 32.65
CA PHE A 558 -2.46 0.95 32.89
C PHE A 558 -3.76 1.14 33.67
N ASP A 559 -4.77 0.29 33.46
CA ASP A 559 -5.99 0.30 34.26
C ASP A 559 -5.72 0.04 35.74
N LYS A 560 -4.77 -0.86 36.06
CA LYS A 560 -4.35 -1.08 37.45
C LYS A 560 -3.63 0.14 38.04
N ALA A 561 -2.75 0.79 37.26
CA ALA A 561 -2.11 2.04 37.69
C ALA A 561 -3.14 3.14 37.98
N ILE A 562 -4.14 3.31 37.10
CA ILE A 562 -5.24 4.26 37.24
C ILE A 562 -6.14 3.91 38.44
N HIS A 563 -6.39 2.64 38.70
CA HIS A 563 -7.19 2.21 39.85
C HIS A 563 -6.53 2.59 41.18
N ILE A 564 -5.20 2.43 41.28
CA ILE A 564 -4.42 2.83 42.46
C ILE A 564 -4.39 4.37 42.58
N LYS A 565 -4.22 5.08 41.46
CA LYS A 565 -4.17 6.55 41.42
C LYS A 565 -5.01 7.11 40.26
N PRO A 566 -6.28 7.48 40.52
CA PRO A 566 -7.19 7.93 39.45
C PRO A 566 -6.76 9.19 38.71
N ASN A 567 -6.08 10.13 39.38
CA ASN A 567 -5.60 11.38 38.80
C ASN A 567 -4.19 11.26 38.16
N PHE A 568 -3.78 10.06 37.78
CA PHE A 568 -2.46 9.79 37.23
C PHE A 568 -2.45 9.98 35.71
N TYR A 569 -2.32 11.23 35.26
CA TYR A 569 -2.42 11.60 33.84
C TYR A 569 -1.47 10.80 32.93
N GLN A 570 -0.30 10.39 33.43
CA GLN A 570 0.68 9.55 32.71
C GLN A 570 0.09 8.20 32.32
N ALA A 571 -0.64 7.55 33.23
CA ALA A 571 -1.27 6.26 32.97
C ALA A 571 -2.46 6.38 32.01
N TRP A 572 -3.25 7.46 32.13
CA TRP A 572 -4.30 7.79 31.16
C TRP A 572 -3.74 8.02 29.76
N TYR A 573 -2.67 8.80 29.64
CA TYR A 573 -1.97 9.03 28.37
C TYR A 573 -1.43 7.72 27.77
N ALA A 574 -0.71 6.92 28.57
CA ALA A 574 -0.14 5.66 28.11
C ALA A 574 -1.23 4.64 27.69
N LYS A 575 -2.36 4.60 28.42
CA LYS A 575 -3.55 3.83 28.04
C LYS A 575 -4.11 4.28 26.71
N GLY A 576 -4.28 5.60 26.51
CA GLY A 576 -4.74 6.17 25.26
C GLY A 576 -3.85 5.80 24.08
N ARG A 577 -2.53 5.83 24.25
CA ARG A 577 -1.58 5.38 23.22
C ARG A 577 -1.73 3.89 22.89
N ALA A 578 -1.83 3.03 23.89
CA ALA A 578 -2.04 1.59 23.68
C ALA A 578 -3.36 1.32 22.92
N GLN A 579 -4.43 2.03 23.27
CA GLN A 579 -5.72 1.94 22.58
C GLN A 579 -5.65 2.46 21.14
N ARG A 580 -4.92 3.56 20.89
CA ARG A 580 -4.71 4.06 19.51
C ARG A 580 -3.93 3.05 18.66
N LEU A 581 -2.91 2.41 19.21
CA LEU A 581 -2.15 1.35 18.52
C LEU A 581 -3.00 0.10 18.25
N LEU A 582 -4.08 -0.10 18.99
CA LEU A 582 -5.13 -1.10 18.73
C LEU A 582 -6.21 -0.62 17.73
N ASN A 583 -6.06 0.57 17.14
CA ASN A 583 -7.08 1.27 16.34
C ASN A 583 -8.41 1.55 17.08
N ARG A 584 -8.40 1.51 18.42
CA ARG A 584 -9.55 1.84 19.28
C ARG A 584 -9.64 3.33 19.52
N TYR A 585 -9.72 4.12 18.43
CA TYR A 585 -9.61 5.58 18.47
C TYR A 585 -10.63 6.24 19.42
N LYS A 586 -11.88 5.75 19.44
CA LYS A 586 -12.92 6.30 20.34
C LYS A 586 -12.56 6.14 21.82
N GLU A 587 -12.03 4.99 22.22
CA GLU A 587 -11.60 4.75 23.60
C GLU A 587 -10.33 5.54 23.93
N ALA A 588 -9.40 5.62 22.97
CA ALA A 588 -8.19 6.42 23.11
C ALA A 588 -8.53 7.89 23.40
N LEU A 589 -9.53 8.46 22.71
CA LEU A 589 -10.01 9.83 22.98
C LEU A 589 -10.53 10.01 24.41
N VAL A 590 -11.21 9.02 24.99
CA VAL A 590 -11.65 9.10 26.39
C VAL A 590 -10.43 9.17 27.30
N SER A 591 -9.44 8.31 27.08
CA SER A 591 -8.21 8.29 27.86
C SER A 591 -7.38 9.56 27.71
N PHE A 592 -7.26 10.11 26.49
CA PHE A 592 -6.56 11.39 26.26
C PHE A 592 -7.27 12.56 26.90
N ASN A 593 -8.61 12.64 26.82
CA ASN A 593 -9.39 13.67 27.49
C ASN A 593 -9.17 13.65 29.01
N GLN A 594 -9.10 12.46 29.62
CA GLN A 594 -8.76 12.33 31.05
C GLN A 594 -7.32 12.77 31.34
N ALA A 595 -6.35 12.42 30.48
CA ALA A 595 -4.99 12.90 30.65
C ALA A 595 -4.90 14.43 30.61
N THR A 596 -5.58 15.07 29.65
CA THR A 596 -5.61 16.54 29.50
C THR A 596 -6.45 17.24 30.56
N SER A 597 -7.45 16.58 31.16
CA SER A 597 -8.21 17.18 32.27
C SER A 597 -7.38 17.25 33.55
N TYR A 598 -6.55 16.23 33.81
CA TYR A 598 -5.64 16.22 34.96
C TYR A 598 -4.38 17.05 34.74
N ASN A 599 -3.88 17.14 33.49
CA ASN A 599 -2.79 18.04 33.13
C ASN A 599 -3.07 18.74 31.78
N PRO A 600 -3.69 19.94 31.81
CA PRO A 600 -4.02 20.70 30.59
C PRO A 600 -2.81 21.16 29.78
N THR A 601 -1.63 21.22 30.39
CA THR A 601 -0.38 21.67 29.73
C THR A 601 0.41 20.52 29.09
N TYR A 602 -0.04 19.28 29.25
CA TYR A 602 0.63 18.11 28.67
C TYR A 602 0.30 17.97 27.17
N ASP A 603 1.03 18.71 26.36
CA ASP A 603 0.87 18.79 24.90
C ASP A 603 0.87 17.43 24.15
N PRO A 604 1.60 16.37 24.58
CA PRO A 604 1.58 15.10 23.84
C PRO A 604 0.20 14.44 23.84
N ALA A 605 -0.60 14.61 24.90
CA ALA A 605 -1.96 14.08 24.94
C ALA A 605 -2.90 14.84 23.99
N TRP A 606 -2.79 16.17 23.90
CA TRP A 606 -3.55 16.98 22.94
C TRP A 606 -3.25 16.60 21.49
N ARG A 607 -1.97 16.33 21.19
CA ARG A 607 -1.53 15.93 19.85
C ARG A 607 -2.07 14.56 19.44
N GLU A 608 -1.89 13.55 20.30
CA GLU A 608 -2.39 12.19 20.07
C GLU A 608 -3.94 12.17 20.00
N MET A 609 -4.60 13.09 20.70
CA MET A 609 -6.03 13.34 20.57
C MET A 609 -6.39 13.90 19.18
N GLY A 610 -5.65 14.90 18.69
CA GLY A 610 -5.80 15.43 17.34
C GLY A 610 -5.66 14.36 16.25
N ASP A 611 -4.62 13.52 16.36
CA ASP A 611 -4.39 12.41 15.42
C ASP A 611 -5.49 11.34 15.49
N SER A 612 -5.99 11.04 16.68
CA SER A 612 -7.09 10.08 16.87
C SER A 612 -8.41 10.63 16.34
N LEU A 613 -8.65 11.94 16.45
CA LEU A 613 -9.80 12.64 15.85
C LEU A 613 -9.70 12.65 14.32
N PHE A 614 -8.51 12.89 13.77
CA PHE A 614 -8.26 12.81 12.34
C PHE A 614 -8.56 11.41 11.80
N ALA A 615 -8.11 10.35 12.48
CA ALA A 615 -8.40 8.96 12.10
C ALA A 615 -9.91 8.61 12.17
N LEU A 616 -10.69 9.36 12.96
CA LEU A 616 -12.14 9.26 13.04
C LEU A 616 -12.87 10.22 12.08
N ASN A 617 -12.14 10.92 11.19
CA ASN A 617 -12.65 11.95 10.28
C ASN A 617 -13.37 13.11 10.99
N ARG A 618 -13.03 13.39 12.25
CA ARG A 618 -13.56 14.50 13.06
C ARG A 618 -12.62 15.70 12.96
N TYR A 619 -12.47 16.24 11.74
CA TYR A 619 -11.42 17.18 11.40
C TYR A 619 -11.50 18.52 12.16
N GLU A 620 -12.69 19.06 12.40
CA GLU A 620 -12.87 20.30 13.15
C GLU A 620 -12.34 20.16 14.59
N GLU A 621 -12.65 19.04 15.25
CA GLU A 621 -12.17 18.78 16.60
C GLU A 621 -10.67 18.47 16.61
N ALA A 622 -10.17 17.76 15.59
CA ALA A 622 -8.74 17.52 15.41
C ALA A 622 -7.97 18.82 15.31
N SER A 623 -8.47 19.80 14.53
CA SER A 623 -7.85 21.10 14.36
C SER A 623 -7.72 21.85 15.68
N LYS A 624 -8.79 21.89 16.50
CA LYS A 624 -8.79 22.53 17.83
C LYS A 624 -7.79 21.89 18.79
N ALA A 625 -7.71 20.56 18.78
CA ALA A 625 -6.76 19.83 19.62
C ALA A 625 -5.31 20.18 19.27
N LEU A 626 -5.00 20.30 17.97
CA LEU A 626 -3.66 20.67 17.49
C LEU A 626 -3.35 22.16 17.65
N GLU A 627 -4.34 23.04 17.50
CA GLU A 627 -4.21 24.47 17.85
C GLU A 627 -3.83 24.64 19.32
N LYS A 628 -4.37 23.81 20.22
CA LYS A 628 -3.98 23.82 21.63
C LYS A 628 -2.52 23.44 21.84
N VAL A 629 -1.98 22.51 21.04
CA VAL A 629 -0.56 22.16 21.07
C VAL A 629 0.29 23.36 20.62
N VAL A 630 -0.11 24.06 19.56
CA VAL A 630 0.59 25.27 19.07
C VAL A 630 0.56 26.40 20.10
N GLU A 631 -0.55 26.56 20.84
CA GLU A 631 -0.65 27.53 21.93
C GLU A 631 0.35 27.22 23.07
N LEU A 632 0.48 25.94 23.43
CA LEU A 632 1.37 25.48 24.49
C LEU A 632 2.85 25.50 24.05
N LYS A 633 3.13 25.13 22.80
CA LYS A 633 4.47 25.03 22.20
C LYS A 633 4.48 25.61 20.77
N PRO A 634 4.74 26.93 20.61
CA PRO A 634 4.72 27.62 19.31
C PRO A 634 5.81 27.23 18.30
N ASP A 635 6.77 26.42 18.73
CA ASP A 635 7.85 25.82 17.94
C ASP A 635 7.66 24.30 17.73
N GLU A 636 6.48 23.76 18.05
CA GLU A 636 6.14 22.37 17.80
C GLU A 636 5.70 22.15 16.34
N PHE A 637 6.66 21.85 15.46
CA PHE A 637 6.39 21.69 14.03
C PHE A 637 5.37 20.57 13.73
N MET A 638 5.19 19.57 14.61
CA MET A 638 4.20 18.52 14.39
C MET A 638 2.77 18.98 14.48
N ALA A 639 2.50 19.89 15.41
CA ALA A 639 1.19 20.46 15.52
C ALA A 639 0.85 21.22 14.24
N TYR A 640 1.81 21.96 13.70
CA TYR A 640 1.67 22.63 12.40
C TYR A 640 1.55 21.66 11.21
N ARG A 641 2.30 20.54 11.20
CA ARG A 641 2.16 19.51 10.17
C ARG A 641 0.78 18.85 10.22
N GLY A 642 0.33 18.47 11.42
CA GLY A 642 -1.00 17.90 11.65
C GLY A 642 -2.10 18.89 11.25
N LEU A 643 -1.96 20.17 11.61
CA LEU A 643 -2.87 21.23 11.18
C LEU A 643 -2.88 21.36 9.66
N CYS A 644 -1.72 21.31 9.00
CA CYS A 644 -1.65 21.33 7.55
C CYS A 644 -2.48 20.19 6.94
N SER A 645 -2.30 18.96 7.40
CA SER A 645 -3.09 17.80 6.93
C SER A 645 -4.58 17.92 7.24
N VAL A 646 -4.94 18.24 8.49
CA VAL A 646 -6.34 18.37 8.93
C VAL A 646 -7.07 19.45 8.14
N LEU A 647 -6.47 20.63 8.00
CA LEU A 647 -7.05 21.75 7.27
C LEU A 647 -7.15 21.45 5.77
N ALA A 648 -6.19 20.70 5.21
CA ALA A 648 -6.25 20.25 3.82
C ALA A 648 -7.43 19.28 3.57
N GLU A 649 -7.67 18.32 4.46
CA GLU A 649 -8.82 17.41 4.38
C GLU A 649 -10.16 18.15 4.51
N MET A 650 -10.19 19.24 5.30
CA MET A 650 -11.35 20.13 5.38
C MET A 650 -11.54 21.01 4.11
N GLY A 651 -10.61 20.99 3.16
CA GLY A 651 -10.59 21.88 2.00
C GLY A 651 -10.17 23.32 2.32
N ASN A 652 -9.73 23.59 3.55
CA ASN A 652 -9.25 24.90 4.01
C ASN A 652 -7.79 25.12 3.57
N TYR A 653 -7.55 25.16 2.26
CA TYR A 653 -6.20 25.11 1.70
C TYR A 653 -5.31 26.31 2.08
N VAL A 654 -5.86 27.53 2.20
CA VAL A 654 -5.07 28.71 2.57
C VAL A 654 -4.53 28.61 4.01
N PRO A 655 -5.36 28.34 5.05
CA PRO A 655 -4.87 28.00 6.38
C PRO A 655 -3.93 26.78 6.40
N ALA A 656 -4.20 25.75 5.60
CA ALA A 656 -3.37 24.55 5.52
C ALA A 656 -1.94 24.89 5.03
N ILE A 657 -1.81 25.65 3.94
CA ILE A 657 -0.51 26.11 3.42
C ILE A 657 0.25 26.90 4.47
N LYS A 658 -0.40 27.83 5.20
CA LYS A 658 0.25 28.59 6.28
C LYS A 658 0.79 27.68 7.40
N ALA A 659 0.02 26.65 7.77
CA ALA A 659 0.48 25.67 8.75
C ALA A 659 1.68 24.87 8.21
N CYS A 660 1.64 24.45 6.94
CA CYS A 660 2.77 23.81 6.27
C CYS A 660 4.00 24.71 6.22
N ASP A 661 3.87 25.98 5.86
CA ASP A 661 4.98 26.96 5.83
C ASP A 661 5.63 27.10 7.20
N ARG A 662 4.82 27.11 8.26
CA ARG A 662 5.32 27.18 9.63
C ARG A 662 6.04 25.90 10.03
N ALA A 663 5.50 24.73 9.65
CA ALA A 663 6.17 23.45 9.87
C ALA A 663 7.52 23.38 9.13
N ILE A 664 7.58 23.82 7.86
CA ILE A 664 8.79 23.89 7.04
C ILE A 664 9.82 24.83 7.68
N LYS A 665 9.38 26.01 8.15
CA LYS A 665 10.27 27.00 8.77
C LYS A 665 10.92 26.49 10.05
N ILE A 666 10.21 25.69 10.84
CA ILE A 666 10.74 25.11 12.07
C ILE A 666 11.63 23.90 11.77
N ASN A 667 11.17 23.01 10.88
CA ASN A 667 11.89 21.78 10.54
C ASN A 667 11.68 21.41 9.05
N PRO A 668 12.60 21.81 8.16
CA PRO A 668 12.49 21.56 6.73
C PRO A 668 12.87 20.10 6.41
N GLN A 669 11.86 19.24 6.29
CA GLN A 669 12.02 17.83 5.94
C GLN A 669 11.21 17.50 4.66
N PRO A 670 11.58 16.45 3.88
CA PRO A 670 10.93 16.12 2.62
C PRO A 670 9.40 16.04 2.70
N LEU A 671 8.87 15.40 3.75
CA LEU A 671 7.43 15.19 3.92
C LEU A 671 6.64 16.51 3.98
N GLN A 672 7.18 17.56 4.58
CA GLN A 672 6.51 18.84 4.76
C GLN A 672 6.33 19.55 3.41
N TYR A 673 7.35 19.47 2.55
CA TYR A 673 7.25 19.94 1.17
C TYR A 673 6.28 19.07 0.36
N ILE A 674 6.31 17.74 0.52
CA ILE A 674 5.37 16.85 -0.16
C ILE A 674 3.91 17.16 0.22
N LEU A 675 3.62 17.42 1.50
CA LEU A 675 2.29 17.78 1.97
C LEU A 675 1.82 19.11 1.38
N ARG A 676 2.67 20.15 1.38
CA ARG A 676 2.34 21.44 0.77
C ARG A 676 2.16 21.31 -0.75
N GLY A 677 3.02 20.54 -1.41
CA GLY A 677 2.93 20.26 -2.84
C GLY A 677 1.66 19.49 -3.21
N GLU A 678 1.22 18.55 -2.38
CA GLU A 678 -0.07 17.86 -2.56
C GLU A 678 -1.26 18.83 -2.44
N ILE A 679 -1.20 19.78 -1.51
CA ILE A 679 -2.23 20.83 -1.39
C ILE A 679 -2.23 21.73 -2.64
N HIS A 680 -1.07 22.22 -3.08
CA HIS A 680 -0.96 23.01 -4.31
C HIS A 680 -1.50 22.24 -5.53
N ARG A 681 -1.17 20.95 -5.64
CA ARG A 681 -1.69 20.09 -6.71
C ARG A 681 -3.22 19.96 -6.64
N ASN A 682 -3.78 19.79 -5.44
CA ASN A 682 -5.23 19.71 -5.25
C ASN A 682 -5.95 21.04 -5.55
N MET A 683 -5.27 22.18 -5.39
CA MET A 683 -5.73 23.50 -5.82
C MET A 683 -5.61 23.72 -7.34
N GLY A 684 -4.87 22.86 -8.04
CA GLY A 684 -4.55 23.00 -9.48
C GLY A 684 -3.31 23.84 -9.76
N ASP A 685 -2.55 24.22 -8.71
CA ASP A 685 -1.29 24.96 -8.81
C ASP A 685 -0.13 23.97 -9.04
N THR A 686 -0.19 23.22 -10.14
CA THR A 686 0.69 22.06 -10.39
C THR A 686 2.17 22.44 -10.50
N GLN A 687 2.49 23.66 -10.94
CA GLN A 687 3.87 24.17 -10.99
C GLN A 687 4.49 24.36 -9.59
N GLU A 688 3.75 24.95 -8.64
CA GLU A 688 4.24 25.08 -7.25
C GLU A 688 4.32 23.70 -6.59
N ALA A 689 3.40 22.78 -6.91
CA ALA A 689 3.49 21.41 -6.46
C ALA A 689 4.78 20.71 -6.91
N ILE A 690 5.13 20.83 -8.21
CA ILE A 690 6.37 20.23 -8.75
C ILE A 690 7.61 20.79 -8.07
N LYS A 691 7.65 22.11 -7.82
CA LYS A 691 8.75 22.77 -7.11
C LYS A 691 8.92 22.28 -5.68
N ASP A 692 7.82 22.03 -4.97
CA ASP A 692 7.85 21.42 -3.64
C ASP A 692 8.36 19.98 -3.70
N PHE A 693 7.94 19.19 -4.69
CA PHE A 693 8.45 17.83 -4.88
C PHE A 693 9.93 17.81 -5.28
N ASP A 694 10.40 18.74 -6.12
CA ASP A 694 11.81 18.91 -6.44
C ASP A 694 12.62 19.24 -5.19
N THR A 695 12.10 20.11 -4.32
CA THR A 695 12.75 20.43 -3.04
C THR A 695 12.82 19.21 -2.13
N ALA A 696 11.74 18.42 -2.05
CA ALA A 696 11.72 17.17 -1.29
C ALA A 696 12.74 16.14 -1.83
N LEU A 697 12.86 16.02 -3.15
CA LEU A 697 13.82 15.12 -3.82
C LEU A 697 15.28 15.60 -3.68
N ASN A 698 15.52 16.90 -3.60
CA ASN A 698 16.85 17.44 -3.29
C ASN A 698 17.26 17.12 -1.85
N LEU A 699 16.32 17.11 -0.91
CA LEU A 699 16.55 16.71 0.48
C LEU A 699 16.70 15.19 0.63
N GLN A 700 15.93 14.42 -0.15
CA GLN A 700 15.98 12.96 -0.14
C GLN A 700 15.85 12.37 -1.57
N PRO A 701 16.98 12.16 -2.26
CA PRO A 701 16.99 11.71 -3.67
C PRO A 701 16.44 10.31 -3.93
N ASP A 702 16.32 9.49 -2.88
CA ASP A 702 15.83 8.11 -2.91
C ASP A 702 14.39 7.97 -2.38
N ASN A 703 13.60 9.05 -2.34
CA ASN A 703 12.22 9.02 -1.83
C ASN A 703 11.20 8.56 -2.91
N PRO A 704 10.69 7.30 -2.86
CA PRO A 704 9.75 6.80 -3.87
C PRO A 704 8.40 7.53 -3.85
N PHE A 705 7.97 8.04 -2.69
CA PHE A 705 6.70 8.74 -2.55
C PHE A 705 6.75 10.12 -3.23
N ALA A 706 7.86 10.85 -3.08
CA ALA A 706 8.05 12.14 -3.76
C ALA A 706 8.04 11.99 -5.28
N TYR A 707 8.77 11.01 -5.83
CA TYR A 707 8.72 10.71 -7.28
C TYR A 707 7.31 10.35 -7.74
N ARG A 708 6.58 9.52 -6.98
CA ARG A 708 5.21 9.16 -7.32
C ARG A 708 4.29 10.40 -7.37
N GLN A 709 4.38 11.27 -6.36
CA GLN A 709 3.56 12.48 -6.28
C GLN A 709 3.92 13.50 -7.37
N GLN A 710 5.21 13.64 -7.71
CA GLN A 710 5.68 14.44 -8.83
C GLN A 710 5.20 13.89 -10.17
N GLY A 711 5.27 12.58 -10.37
CA GLY A 711 4.78 11.94 -11.60
C GLY A 711 3.28 12.16 -11.82
N VAL A 712 2.48 12.07 -10.74
CA VAL A 712 1.05 12.42 -10.79
C VAL A 712 0.85 13.89 -11.17
N ALA A 713 1.61 14.81 -10.57
CA ALA A 713 1.54 16.24 -10.89
C ALA A 713 1.90 16.52 -12.37
N ARG A 714 3.03 15.99 -12.86
CA ARG A 714 3.44 16.14 -14.27
C ARG A 714 2.40 15.57 -15.25
N SER A 715 1.71 14.49 -14.87
CA SER A 715 0.62 13.96 -15.70
C SER A 715 -0.56 14.91 -15.81
N GLN A 716 -0.90 15.64 -14.73
CA GLN A 716 -1.96 16.65 -14.74
C GLN A 716 -1.63 17.84 -15.65
N GLU A 717 -0.34 18.15 -15.84
CA GLU A 717 0.13 19.16 -16.80
C GLU A 717 0.19 18.64 -18.25
N GLY A 718 -0.10 17.35 -18.47
CA GLY A 718 0.06 16.70 -19.77
C GLY A 718 1.50 16.33 -20.11
N ASN A 719 2.47 16.52 -19.19
CA ASN A 719 3.84 16.04 -19.35
C ASN A 719 3.93 14.53 -19.04
N TYR A 720 3.35 13.72 -19.92
CA TYR A 720 3.28 12.26 -19.72
C TYR A 720 4.66 11.60 -19.72
N GLN A 721 5.63 12.09 -20.50
CA GLN A 721 6.97 11.51 -20.53
C GLN A 721 7.72 11.74 -19.21
N GLY A 722 7.65 12.95 -18.65
CA GLY A 722 8.19 13.24 -17.32
C GLY A 722 7.48 12.42 -16.24
N ALA A 723 6.15 12.31 -16.31
CA ALA A 723 5.37 11.49 -15.38
C ALA A 723 5.80 10.02 -15.37
N LEU A 724 5.99 9.41 -16.55
CA LEU A 724 6.46 8.03 -16.66
C LEU A 724 7.88 7.86 -16.11
N ALA A 725 8.78 8.83 -16.31
CA ALA A 725 10.14 8.78 -15.79
C ALA A 725 10.15 8.75 -14.25
N ASP A 726 9.39 9.62 -13.61
CA ASP A 726 9.31 9.66 -12.14
C ASP A 726 8.64 8.41 -11.57
N LEU A 727 7.55 7.94 -12.19
CA LEU A 727 6.85 6.74 -11.75
C LEU A 727 7.70 5.47 -11.95
N ASN A 728 8.50 5.39 -13.01
CA ASN A 728 9.49 4.33 -13.18
C ASN A 728 10.56 4.37 -12.07
N LYS A 729 11.02 5.57 -11.70
CA LYS A 729 11.96 5.73 -10.59
C LYS A 729 11.34 5.30 -9.27
N ALA A 730 10.10 5.71 -8.98
CA ALA A 730 9.35 5.28 -7.80
C ALA A 730 9.19 3.75 -7.74
N ILE A 731 8.84 3.09 -8.85
CA ILE A 731 8.73 1.62 -8.94
C ILE A 731 10.09 0.94 -8.77
N SER A 732 11.18 1.51 -9.29
CA SER A 732 12.52 0.95 -9.12
C SER A 732 12.99 1.00 -7.66
N LEU A 733 12.62 2.05 -6.93
CA LEU A 733 12.92 2.24 -5.51
C LEU A 733 12.02 1.38 -4.63
N GLN A 734 10.75 1.18 -5.01
CA GLN A 734 9.78 0.39 -4.26
C GLN A 734 8.92 -0.51 -5.19
N PRO A 735 9.44 -1.69 -5.58
CA PRO A 735 8.78 -2.56 -6.56
C PRO A 735 7.47 -3.22 -6.09
N ASP A 736 7.21 -3.21 -4.79
CA ASP A 736 6.00 -3.74 -4.14
C ASP A 736 4.92 -2.68 -3.88
N ASN A 737 5.16 -1.42 -4.27
CA ASN A 737 4.17 -0.34 -4.14
C ASN A 737 3.09 -0.45 -5.22
N ALA A 738 1.95 -1.06 -4.88
CA ALA A 738 0.82 -1.25 -5.80
C ALA A 738 0.37 0.08 -6.45
N TYR A 739 0.34 1.16 -5.68
CA TYR A 739 -0.16 2.45 -6.17
C TYR A 739 0.79 3.16 -7.13
N ALA A 740 2.09 2.88 -7.12
CA ALA A 740 3.00 3.40 -8.13
C ALA A 740 2.67 2.83 -9.53
N TYR A 741 2.32 1.53 -9.60
CA TYR A 741 1.79 0.92 -10.83
C TYR A 741 0.42 1.49 -11.19
N VAL A 742 -0.48 1.69 -10.22
CA VAL A 742 -1.78 2.30 -10.50
C VAL A 742 -1.64 3.67 -11.13
N ASP A 743 -0.82 4.54 -10.56
CA ASP A 743 -0.67 5.90 -11.06
C ASP A 743 0.02 5.89 -12.44
N ARG A 744 0.98 5.00 -12.71
CA ARG A 744 1.57 4.81 -14.05
C ARG A 744 0.58 4.24 -15.06
N GLY A 745 -0.25 3.30 -14.64
CA GLY A 745 -1.37 2.76 -15.42
C GLY A 745 -2.37 3.86 -15.81
N VAL A 746 -2.68 4.79 -14.90
CA VAL A 746 -3.53 5.95 -15.20
C VAL A 746 -2.89 6.85 -16.25
N VAL A 747 -1.58 7.10 -16.19
CA VAL A 747 -0.85 7.84 -17.23
C VAL A 747 -0.97 7.13 -18.59
N TYR A 748 -0.76 5.81 -18.64
CA TYR A 748 -0.94 5.04 -19.87
C TYR A 748 -2.37 5.09 -20.42
N ALA A 749 -3.39 5.07 -19.55
CA ALA A 749 -4.77 5.23 -19.96
C ALA A 749 -5.03 6.62 -20.57
N GLN A 750 -4.48 7.69 -19.97
CA GLN A 750 -4.57 9.05 -20.50
C GLN A 750 -3.89 9.19 -21.88
N MET A 751 -2.80 8.45 -22.10
CA MET A 751 -2.13 8.35 -23.40
C MET A 751 -2.85 7.43 -24.40
N GLY A 752 -3.91 6.72 -24.00
CA GLY A 752 -4.62 5.73 -24.82
C GLY A 752 -3.89 4.39 -24.99
N ASN A 753 -2.78 4.14 -24.27
CA ASN A 753 -2.04 2.88 -24.31
C ASN A 753 -2.72 1.82 -23.43
N ARG A 754 -3.74 1.15 -23.99
CA ARG A 754 -4.56 0.15 -23.30
C ARG A 754 -3.77 -1.06 -22.79
N LEU A 755 -2.73 -1.50 -23.51
CA LEU A 755 -1.94 -2.67 -23.14
C LEU A 755 -1.13 -2.42 -21.86
N ALA A 756 -0.34 -1.35 -21.85
CA ALA A 756 0.49 -1.00 -20.69
C ALA A 756 -0.36 -0.63 -19.46
N PHE A 757 -1.49 0.07 -19.68
CA PHE A 757 -2.51 0.31 -18.65
C PHE A 757 -2.97 -1.00 -17.99
N MET A 758 -3.38 -2.00 -18.78
CA MET A 758 -3.88 -3.27 -18.25
C MET A 758 -2.78 -4.06 -17.52
N GLU A 759 -1.55 -4.02 -18.01
CA GLU A 759 -0.41 -4.70 -17.36
C GLU A 759 -0.14 -4.15 -15.95
N ASP A 760 -0.07 -2.82 -15.82
CA ASP A 760 0.20 -2.14 -14.55
C ASP A 760 -0.91 -2.37 -13.53
N PHE A 761 -2.18 -2.29 -13.95
CA PHE A 761 -3.30 -2.59 -13.06
C PHE A 761 -3.34 -4.08 -12.67
N ASN A 762 -3.00 -5.01 -13.58
CA ASN A 762 -2.87 -6.43 -13.23
C ASN A 762 -1.74 -6.68 -12.22
N LYS A 763 -0.63 -5.93 -12.32
CA LYS A 763 0.45 -6.00 -11.33
C LYS A 763 0.00 -5.43 -9.98
N ALA A 764 -0.68 -4.29 -9.97
CA ALA A 764 -1.20 -3.66 -8.75
C ALA A 764 -2.18 -4.58 -7.99
N MET A 765 -3.13 -5.20 -8.69
CA MET A 765 -4.08 -6.16 -8.08
C MET A 765 -3.41 -7.44 -7.59
N ARG A 766 -2.27 -7.87 -8.17
CA ARG A 766 -1.51 -8.99 -7.62
C ARG A 766 -0.79 -8.63 -6.31
N LEU A 767 -0.44 -7.35 -6.14
CA LEU A 767 0.20 -6.85 -4.92
C LEU A 767 -0.84 -6.61 -3.82
N GLU A 768 -2.01 -6.09 -4.17
CA GLU A 768 -3.13 -5.82 -3.26
C GLU A 768 -4.47 -6.32 -3.86
N PRO A 769 -4.79 -7.62 -3.73
CA PRO A 769 -5.95 -8.23 -4.40
C PRO A 769 -7.30 -7.77 -3.86
N ASP A 770 -7.36 -7.34 -2.60
CA ASP A 770 -8.62 -6.99 -1.91
C ASP A 770 -8.83 -5.46 -1.81
N SER A 771 -8.12 -4.67 -2.61
CA SER A 771 -8.12 -3.20 -2.52
C SER A 771 -9.20 -2.57 -3.39
N ALA A 772 -10.34 -2.22 -2.78
CA ALA A 772 -11.45 -1.52 -3.45
C ALA A 772 -11.01 -0.24 -4.19
N SER A 773 -10.01 0.47 -3.66
CA SER A 773 -9.43 1.69 -4.25
C SER A 773 -8.78 1.41 -5.61
N ILE A 774 -8.03 0.32 -5.75
CA ILE A 774 -7.37 -0.07 -7.00
C ILE A 774 -8.41 -0.37 -8.09
N TYR A 775 -9.43 -1.17 -7.77
CA TYR A 775 -10.54 -1.43 -8.69
C TYR A 775 -11.26 -0.13 -9.07
N SER A 776 -11.55 0.74 -8.10
CA SER A 776 -12.18 2.03 -8.37
C SER A 776 -11.35 2.92 -9.31
N LYS A 777 -10.02 2.97 -9.14
CA LYS A 777 -9.13 3.72 -10.03
C LYS A 777 -9.07 3.10 -11.43
N ARG A 778 -9.08 1.77 -11.54
CA ARG A 778 -9.15 1.08 -12.84
C ARG A 778 -10.46 1.36 -13.55
N GLY A 779 -11.57 1.30 -12.82
CA GLY A 779 -12.90 1.59 -13.34
C GLY A 779 -13.00 3.03 -13.85
N LEU A 780 -12.40 4.00 -13.14
CA LEU A 780 -12.34 5.38 -13.61
C LEU A 780 -11.50 5.53 -14.89
N ALA A 781 -10.33 4.89 -14.94
CA ALA A 781 -9.50 4.90 -16.14
C ALA A 781 -10.21 4.25 -17.35
N ARG A 782 -10.89 3.11 -17.14
CA ARG A 782 -11.72 2.45 -18.17
C ARG A 782 -12.88 3.31 -18.63
N TYR A 783 -13.55 4.02 -17.71
CA TYR A 783 -14.57 5.00 -18.04
C TYR A 783 -14.05 6.09 -18.98
N HIS A 784 -12.87 6.66 -18.70
CA HIS A 784 -12.23 7.64 -19.60
C HIS A 784 -11.82 7.06 -20.95
N LEU A 785 -11.46 5.77 -20.98
CA LEU A 785 -11.22 5.00 -22.20
C LEU A 785 -12.52 4.54 -22.91
N GLN A 786 -13.69 4.96 -22.44
CA GLN A 786 -15.01 4.55 -22.94
C GLN A 786 -15.28 3.03 -22.86
N ASP A 787 -14.52 2.29 -22.05
CA ASP A 787 -14.80 0.91 -21.68
C ASP A 787 -15.77 0.89 -20.49
N PHE A 788 -17.04 1.22 -20.79
CA PHE A 788 -18.07 1.34 -19.77
C PHE A 788 -18.39 0.01 -19.08
N GLN A 789 -18.33 -1.10 -19.81
CA GLN A 789 -18.60 -2.42 -19.25
C GLN A 789 -17.52 -2.84 -18.25
N GLY A 790 -16.23 -2.69 -18.61
CA GLY A 790 -15.14 -2.95 -17.67
C GLY A 790 -15.13 -1.99 -16.48
N ALA A 791 -15.58 -0.75 -16.66
CA ALA A 791 -15.77 0.19 -15.55
C ALA A 791 -16.87 -0.26 -14.58
N ILE A 792 -17.99 -0.78 -15.09
CA ILE A 792 -19.07 -1.34 -14.27
C ILE A 792 -18.57 -2.53 -13.45
N GLU A 793 -17.89 -3.48 -14.09
CA GLU A 793 -17.32 -4.66 -13.42
C GLU A 793 -16.37 -4.28 -12.28
N ASP A 794 -15.53 -3.28 -12.51
CA ASP A 794 -14.58 -2.79 -11.51
C ASP A 794 -15.26 -2.12 -10.32
N TYR A 795 -16.25 -1.26 -10.56
CA TYR A 795 -16.98 -0.63 -9.46
C TYR A 795 -17.85 -1.64 -8.69
N THR A 796 -18.45 -2.62 -9.37
CA THR A 796 -19.17 -3.72 -8.71
C THR A 796 -18.23 -4.54 -7.82
N THR A 797 -17.00 -4.82 -8.29
CA THR A 797 -15.99 -5.51 -7.49
C THR A 797 -15.55 -4.66 -6.29
N ALA A 798 -15.34 -3.36 -6.47
CA ALA A 798 -14.98 -2.43 -5.39
C ALA A 798 -16.06 -2.37 -4.28
N ILE A 799 -17.35 -2.47 -4.64
CA ILE A 799 -18.47 -2.57 -3.67
C ILE A 799 -18.32 -3.81 -2.78
N GLY A 800 -17.94 -4.95 -3.35
CA GLY A 800 -17.74 -6.18 -2.60
C GLY A 800 -16.61 -6.09 -1.57
N PHE A 801 -15.52 -5.39 -1.90
CA PHE A 801 -14.37 -5.23 -1.01
C PHE A 801 -14.53 -4.15 0.08
N ALA A 802 -15.38 -3.14 -0.14
CA ALA A 802 -15.56 -2.05 0.81
C ALA A 802 -17.04 -1.67 0.99
N PRO A 803 -17.85 -2.56 1.61
CA PRO A 803 -19.30 -2.40 1.73
C PRO A 803 -19.72 -1.14 2.51
N GLU A 804 -18.92 -0.73 3.50
CA GLU A 804 -19.18 0.49 4.29
C GLU A 804 -19.06 1.78 3.45
N SER A 805 -18.27 1.75 2.39
CA SER A 805 -18.07 2.87 1.46
C SER A 805 -18.79 2.70 0.12
N ALA A 806 -19.65 1.68 0.02
CA ALA A 806 -20.30 1.29 -1.23
C ALA A 806 -21.09 2.43 -1.90
N TYR A 807 -21.60 3.38 -1.12
CA TYR A 807 -22.32 4.56 -1.64
C TYR A 807 -21.49 5.36 -2.65
N ILE A 808 -20.15 5.45 -2.47
CA ILE A 808 -19.25 6.15 -3.40
C ILE A 808 -19.22 5.42 -4.75
N TYR A 809 -19.10 4.09 -4.72
CA TYR A 809 -19.00 3.27 -5.92
C TYR A 809 -20.34 3.14 -6.65
N TYR A 810 -21.46 3.09 -5.92
CA TYR A 810 -22.79 3.18 -6.53
C TYR A 810 -23.00 4.52 -7.24
N LYS A 811 -22.54 5.64 -6.66
CA LYS A 811 -22.56 6.93 -7.36
C LYS A 811 -21.74 6.86 -8.66
N LYS A 812 -20.53 6.29 -8.62
CA LYS A 812 -19.69 6.12 -9.82
C LYS A 812 -20.33 5.21 -10.88
N LEU A 813 -21.00 4.12 -10.48
CA LEU A 813 -21.80 3.29 -11.39
C LEU A 813 -22.94 4.09 -12.04
N GLY A 814 -23.62 4.93 -11.26
CA GLY A 814 -24.62 5.87 -11.75
C GLY A 814 -24.04 6.81 -12.81
N ASP A 815 -22.83 7.35 -12.60
CA ASP A 815 -22.17 8.23 -13.57
C ASP A 815 -21.85 7.48 -14.88
N VAL A 816 -21.32 6.25 -14.79
CA VAL A 816 -20.99 5.41 -15.96
C VAL A 816 -22.25 5.11 -16.77
N ARG A 817 -23.34 4.68 -16.10
CA ARG A 817 -24.61 4.37 -16.76
C ARG A 817 -25.28 5.61 -17.35
N THR A 818 -25.14 6.77 -16.69
CA THR A 818 -25.58 8.07 -17.25
C THR A 818 -24.86 8.38 -18.56
N ALA A 819 -23.55 8.08 -18.64
CA ALA A 819 -22.77 8.25 -19.87
C ALA A 819 -23.15 7.24 -20.96
N GLN A 820 -23.52 6.02 -20.59
CA GLN A 820 -24.13 5.02 -21.50
C GLN A 820 -25.56 5.37 -21.93
N LYS A 821 -26.15 6.44 -21.39
CA LYS A 821 -27.57 6.84 -21.57
C LYS A 821 -28.57 5.82 -21.02
N ASP A 822 -28.14 4.92 -20.14
CA ASP A 822 -29.01 4.03 -19.37
C ASP A 822 -29.50 4.77 -18.12
N PHE A 823 -30.47 5.65 -18.32
CA PHE A 823 -30.98 6.56 -17.29
C PHE A 823 -31.74 5.84 -16.18
N GLU A 824 -32.40 4.73 -16.48
CA GLU A 824 -33.12 3.93 -15.48
C GLU A 824 -32.15 3.27 -14.51
N ALA A 825 -31.15 2.55 -15.05
CA ALA A 825 -30.16 1.87 -14.23
C ALA A 825 -29.24 2.86 -13.49
N ALA A 826 -28.97 4.03 -14.08
CA ALA A 826 -28.27 5.12 -13.41
C ALA A 826 -29.07 5.66 -12.20
N SER A 827 -30.36 5.95 -12.39
CA SER A 827 -31.26 6.41 -11.32
C SER A 827 -31.33 5.41 -10.17
N ALA A 828 -31.38 4.11 -10.47
CA ALA A 828 -31.33 3.05 -9.47
C ALA A 828 -30.03 3.07 -8.65
N ASN A 829 -28.87 3.21 -9.30
CA ASN A 829 -27.60 3.26 -8.57
C ASN A 829 -27.44 4.52 -7.71
N TYR A 830 -27.85 5.70 -8.18
CA TYR A 830 -27.83 6.89 -7.33
C TYR A 830 -28.78 6.75 -6.14
N THR A 831 -29.95 6.12 -6.34
CA THR A 831 -30.89 5.84 -5.26
C THR A 831 -30.30 4.90 -4.22
N GLU A 832 -29.55 3.88 -4.63
CA GLU A 832 -28.85 2.99 -3.71
C GLU A 832 -27.71 3.71 -2.95
N ALA A 833 -26.97 4.60 -3.63
CA ALA A 833 -25.98 5.44 -2.96
C ALA A 833 -26.61 6.33 -1.87
N ILE A 834 -27.77 6.93 -2.16
CA ILE A 834 -28.55 7.73 -1.20
C ILE A 834 -29.09 6.86 -0.07
N ARG A 835 -29.57 5.64 -0.36
CA ARG A 835 -30.09 4.71 0.65
C ARG A 835 -29.01 4.33 1.66
N LEU A 836 -27.78 4.09 1.18
CA LEU A 836 -26.63 3.75 2.02
C LEU A 836 -26.11 4.96 2.81
N GLN A 837 -26.07 6.14 2.18
CA GLN A 837 -25.61 7.37 2.81
C GLN A 837 -26.57 8.55 2.50
N PRO A 838 -27.62 8.76 3.32
CA PRO A 838 -28.66 9.77 3.05
C PRO A 838 -28.18 11.23 3.04
N ASN A 839 -27.02 11.53 3.63
CA ASN A 839 -26.43 12.87 3.60
C ASN A 839 -25.36 13.04 2.49
N TYR A 840 -25.25 12.09 1.55
CA TYR A 840 -24.29 12.17 0.46
C TYR A 840 -24.82 13.00 -0.73
N ALA A 841 -24.65 14.32 -0.65
CA ALA A 841 -25.11 15.28 -1.65
C ALA A 841 -24.77 14.95 -3.12
N PRO A 842 -23.57 14.43 -3.48
CA PRO A 842 -23.23 14.10 -4.86
C PRO A 842 -24.16 13.08 -5.53
N ALA A 843 -24.76 12.15 -4.78
CA ALA A 843 -25.69 11.19 -5.35
C ALA A 843 -27.06 11.83 -5.68
N TYR A 844 -27.51 12.79 -4.87
CA TYR A 844 -28.70 13.60 -5.20
C TYR A 844 -28.46 14.42 -6.47
N VAL A 845 -27.30 15.05 -6.62
CA VAL A 845 -26.95 15.79 -7.85
C VAL A 845 -26.97 14.86 -9.07
N GLY A 846 -26.31 13.70 -9.00
CA GLY A 846 -26.28 12.72 -10.08
C GLY A 846 -27.69 12.26 -10.49
N ARG A 847 -28.55 11.95 -9.50
CA ARG A 847 -29.94 11.56 -9.76
C ARG A 847 -30.78 12.72 -10.30
N GLY A 848 -30.58 13.93 -9.81
CA GLY A 848 -31.21 15.15 -10.31
C GLY A 848 -30.89 15.39 -11.78
N ILE A 849 -29.63 15.25 -12.19
CA ILE A 849 -29.20 15.36 -13.59
C ILE A 849 -29.89 14.30 -14.46
N VAL A 850 -29.97 13.06 -14.00
CA VAL A 850 -30.70 11.99 -14.72
C VAL A 850 -32.19 12.31 -14.83
N ARG A 851 -32.82 12.78 -13.75
CA ARG A 851 -34.24 13.21 -13.72
C ARG A 851 -34.51 14.35 -14.69
N ALA A 852 -33.59 15.31 -14.83
CA ALA A 852 -33.68 16.37 -15.82
C ALA A 852 -33.66 15.80 -17.25
N ARG A 853 -32.76 14.84 -17.54
CA ARG A 853 -32.64 14.21 -18.87
C ARG A 853 -33.87 13.39 -19.28
N VAL A 854 -34.57 12.78 -18.32
CA VAL A 854 -35.84 12.08 -18.56
C VAL A 854 -37.07 13.01 -18.49
N GLY A 855 -36.86 14.32 -18.36
CA GLY A 855 -37.92 15.34 -18.39
C GLY A 855 -38.69 15.52 -17.07
N ASN A 856 -38.24 14.92 -15.97
CA ASN A 856 -38.92 15.03 -14.67
C ASN A 856 -38.37 16.22 -13.84
N GLN A 857 -38.82 17.42 -14.21
CA GLN A 857 -38.37 18.69 -13.62
C GLN A 857 -38.66 18.81 -12.13
N ARG A 858 -39.82 18.33 -11.67
CA ARG A 858 -40.20 18.36 -10.26
C ARG A 858 -39.21 17.57 -9.40
N LEU A 859 -38.99 16.31 -9.76
CA LEU A 859 -38.09 15.42 -9.00
C LEU A 859 -36.61 15.86 -9.11
N MET A 860 -36.21 16.54 -10.18
CA MET A 860 -34.89 17.15 -10.30
C MET A 860 -34.70 18.24 -9.24
N PHE A 861 -35.64 19.18 -9.11
CA PHE A 861 -35.52 20.25 -8.09
C PHE A 861 -35.59 19.72 -6.68
N GLU A 862 -36.40 18.68 -6.42
CA GLU A 862 -36.41 17.99 -5.12
C GLU A 862 -35.01 17.49 -4.75
N ASP A 863 -34.31 16.82 -5.68
CA ASP A 863 -32.95 16.32 -5.44
C ASP A 863 -31.92 17.46 -5.28
N LEU A 864 -31.97 18.50 -6.12
CA LEU A 864 -31.04 19.63 -6.02
C LEU A 864 -31.25 20.46 -4.74
N ASN A 865 -32.50 20.65 -4.33
CA ASN A 865 -32.81 21.32 -3.06
C ASN A 865 -32.39 20.47 -1.86
N GLN A 866 -32.52 19.15 -1.94
CA GLN A 866 -32.00 18.26 -0.90
C GLN A 866 -30.46 18.28 -0.84
N ALA A 867 -29.77 18.32 -1.98
CA ALA A 867 -28.32 18.48 -1.99
C ALA A 867 -27.90 19.81 -1.33
N LEU A 868 -28.62 20.90 -1.61
CA LEU A 868 -28.37 22.22 -1.02
C LEU A 868 -28.72 22.27 0.48
N SER A 869 -29.75 21.56 0.94
CA SER A 869 -30.06 21.50 2.38
C SER A 869 -28.96 20.76 3.16
N LEU A 870 -28.31 19.78 2.54
CA LEU A 870 -27.18 19.06 3.10
C LEU A 870 -25.88 19.89 3.09
N GLN A 871 -25.67 20.71 2.06
CA GLN A 871 -24.46 21.52 1.88
C GLN A 871 -24.80 22.96 1.44
N PRO A 872 -25.32 23.79 2.35
CA PRO A 872 -25.84 25.12 2.03
C PRO A 872 -24.76 26.13 1.61
N ASP A 873 -23.49 25.84 1.89
CA ASP A 873 -22.34 26.69 1.55
C ASP A 873 -21.57 26.18 0.32
N ASN A 874 -22.05 25.14 -0.35
CA ASN A 874 -21.39 24.60 -1.55
C ASN A 874 -21.81 25.38 -2.81
N ALA A 875 -20.93 26.27 -3.27
CA ALA A 875 -21.13 27.11 -4.44
C ALA A 875 -21.49 26.32 -5.72
N TRP A 876 -20.94 25.11 -5.90
CA TRP A 876 -21.25 24.27 -7.07
C TRP A 876 -22.70 23.84 -7.12
N LEU A 877 -23.32 23.51 -5.98
CA LEU A 877 -24.72 23.08 -5.93
C LEU A 877 -25.67 24.20 -6.37
N TYR A 878 -25.36 25.44 -6.00
CA TYR A 878 -26.09 26.60 -6.53
C TYR A 878 -25.90 26.73 -8.03
N SER A 879 -24.69 26.56 -8.56
CA SER A 879 -24.50 26.61 -10.03
C SER A 879 -25.31 25.54 -10.77
N TYR A 880 -25.39 24.30 -10.26
CA TYR A 880 -26.23 23.25 -10.86
C TYR A 880 -27.72 23.59 -10.84
N ARG A 881 -28.22 24.15 -9.74
CA ARG A 881 -29.62 24.62 -9.66
C ARG A 881 -29.85 25.85 -10.54
N GLY A 882 -28.86 26.73 -10.64
CA GLY A 882 -28.82 27.87 -11.54
C GLY A 882 -29.02 27.43 -12.98
N ASP A 883 -28.14 26.58 -13.51
CA ASP A 883 -28.23 26.00 -14.86
C ASP A 883 -29.63 25.41 -15.11
N ALA A 884 -30.13 24.60 -14.17
CA ALA A 884 -31.46 23.99 -14.28
C ALA A 884 -32.60 25.01 -14.35
N ARG A 885 -32.55 26.08 -13.54
CA ARG A 885 -33.53 27.17 -13.57
C ARG A 885 -33.50 27.94 -14.90
N PHE A 886 -32.32 28.17 -15.46
CA PHE A 886 -32.18 28.84 -16.76
C PHE A 886 -32.77 28.03 -17.91
N ILE A 887 -32.51 26.71 -17.95
CA ILE A 887 -33.12 25.81 -18.96
C ILE A 887 -34.65 25.88 -18.88
N LEU A 888 -35.20 26.04 -17.68
CA LEU A 888 -36.62 26.15 -17.41
C LEU A 888 -37.18 27.58 -17.52
N LYS A 889 -36.34 28.53 -17.97
CA LYS A 889 -36.67 29.95 -18.12
C LYS A 889 -37.01 30.69 -16.81
N ASP A 890 -36.68 30.10 -15.65
CA ASP A 890 -36.62 30.81 -14.37
C ASP A 890 -35.30 31.58 -14.27
N TYR A 891 -35.22 32.64 -15.08
CA TYR A 891 -34.01 33.43 -15.21
C TYR A 891 -33.67 34.19 -13.93
N GLN A 892 -34.67 34.69 -13.19
CA GLN A 892 -34.44 35.39 -11.94
C GLN A 892 -33.90 34.45 -10.85
N GLY A 893 -34.52 33.28 -10.66
CA GLY A 893 -34.06 32.29 -9.70
C GLY A 893 -32.67 31.75 -10.05
N GLY A 894 -32.40 31.54 -11.34
CA GLY A 894 -31.08 31.12 -11.81
C GLY A 894 -29.99 32.16 -11.56
N MET A 895 -30.25 33.44 -11.84
CA MET A 895 -29.31 34.53 -11.54
C MET A 895 -29.02 34.62 -10.04
N GLY A 896 -30.06 34.46 -9.21
CA GLY A 896 -29.92 34.41 -7.75
C GLY A 896 -28.96 33.31 -7.29
N ASP A 897 -29.07 32.12 -7.89
CA ASP A 897 -28.18 31.00 -7.58
C ASP A 897 -26.73 31.25 -8.00
N TYR A 898 -26.48 31.77 -9.21
CA TYR A 898 -25.11 32.13 -9.59
C TYR A 898 -24.52 33.24 -8.72
N ASN A 899 -25.31 34.25 -8.34
CA ASN A 899 -24.86 35.29 -7.42
C ASN A 899 -24.44 34.70 -6.07
N LYS A 900 -25.22 33.74 -5.56
CA LYS A 900 -24.90 33.04 -4.33
C LYS A 900 -23.63 32.19 -4.48
N ALA A 901 -23.46 31.48 -5.60
CA ALA A 901 -22.24 30.72 -5.88
C ALA A 901 -20.98 31.61 -5.92
N ILE A 902 -21.05 32.75 -6.61
CA ILE A 902 -19.96 33.74 -6.67
C ILE A 902 -19.62 34.28 -5.27
N ALA A 903 -20.63 34.60 -4.45
CA ALA A 903 -20.43 35.11 -3.10
C ALA A 903 -19.83 34.07 -2.15
N LEU A 904 -20.22 32.80 -2.27
CA LEU A 904 -19.72 31.71 -1.43
C LEU A 904 -18.27 31.34 -1.75
N PHE A 905 -17.88 31.40 -3.03
CA PHE A 905 -16.52 31.03 -3.43
C PHE A 905 -15.90 32.01 -4.44
N PRO A 906 -15.51 33.22 -3.98
CA PRO A 906 -14.99 34.28 -4.85
C PRO A 906 -13.71 33.90 -5.59
N GLN A 907 -12.91 32.97 -5.05
CA GLN A 907 -11.67 32.49 -5.67
C GLN A 907 -11.91 31.74 -6.99
N LEU A 908 -13.03 30.99 -7.08
CA LEU A 908 -13.52 30.43 -8.36
C LEU A 908 -14.57 31.32 -9.02
N GLY A 909 -14.68 32.59 -8.60
CA GLY A 909 -15.61 33.55 -9.18
C GLY A 909 -15.48 33.62 -10.69
N TYR A 910 -14.26 33.52 -11.24
CA TYR A 910 -14.03 33.51 -12.69
C TYR A 910 -14.82 32.42 -13.43
N LEU A 911 -15.00 31.25 -12.81
CA LEU A 911 -15.76 30.16 -13.38
C LEU A 911 -17.27 30.45 -13.32
N TYR A 912 -17.76 30.88 -12.16
CA TYR A 912 -19.19 31.16 -11.97
C TYR A 912 -19.67 32.38 -12.75
N TYR A 913 -18.85 33.42 -12.89
CA TYR A 913 -19.11 34.52 -13.82
C TYR A 913 -19.18 34.01 -15.27
N THR A 914 -18.27 33.12 -15.67
CA THR A 914 -18.31 32.53 -17.02
C THR A 914 -19.59 31.70 -17.24
N LEU A 915 -20.03 30.91 -16.25
CA LEU A 915 -21.28 30.15 -16.32
C LEU A 915 -22.51 31.07 -16.41
N ARG A 916 -22.59 32.09 -15.55
CA ARG A 916 -23.66 33.10 -15.59
C ARG A 916 -23.68 33.85 -16.93
N GLY A 917 -22.50 34.18 -17.46
CA GLY A 917 -22.34 34.79 -18.77
C GLY A 917 -22.85 33.91 -19.91
N ASN A 918 -22.54 32.61 -19.89
CA ASN A 918 -23.06 31.65 -20.87
C ASN A 918 -24.59 31.59 -20.81
N ALA A 919 -25.12 31.54 -19.59
CA ALA A 919 -26.56 31.47 -19.36
C ALA A 919 -27.28 32.77 -19.81
N ARG A 920 -26.65 33.94 -19.65
CA ARG A 920 -27.12 35.22 -20.23
C ARG A 920 -27.06 35.22 -21.76
N GLN A 921 -26.02 34.65 -22.34
CA GLN A 921 -25.88 34.53 -23.78
C GLN A 921 -27.00 33.66 -24.38
N GLU A 922 -27.41 32.58 -23.71
CA GLU A 922 -28.58 31.77 -24.10
C GLU A 922 -29.90 32.55 -24.04
N GLN A 923 -30.01 33.52 -23.12
CA GLN A 923 -31.14 34.47 -23.07
C GLN A 923 -31.07 35.59 -24.12
N LYS A 924 -30.00 35.62 -24.94
CA LYS A 924 -29.67 36.73 -25.83
C LYS A 924 -29.36 38.05 -25.09
N ASP A 925 -29.06 38.01 -23.79
CA ASP A 925 -28.48 39.13 -23.05
C ASP A 925 -26.96 39.19 -23.25
N TYR A 926 -26.56 39.56 -24.47
CA TYR A 926 -25.15 39.59 -24.86
C TYR A 926 -24.35 40.65 -24.10
N LYS A 927 -24.97 41.78 -23.76
CA LYS A 927 -24.33 42.86 -22.99
C LYS A 927 -24.03 42.40 -21.55
N GLY A 928 -24.99 41.75 -20.90
CA GLY A 928 -24.79 41.15 -19.59
C GLY A 928 -23.82 39.98 -19.59
N ALA A 929 -23.79 39.18 -20.67
CA ALA A 929 -22.80 38.11 -20.84
C ALA A 929 -21.36 38.66 -20.94
N ILE A 930 -21.15 39.69 -21.78
CA ILE A 930 -19.85 40.36 -21.93
C ILE A 930 -19.37 40.95 -20.59
N ALA A 931 -20.27 41.56 -19.82
CA ALA A 931 -19.93 42.08 -18.48
C ALA A 931 -19.44 40.96 -17.54
N ASP A 932 -20.10 39.80 -17.55
CA ASP A 932 -19.68 38.67 -16.72
C ASP A 932 -18.33 38.09 -17.17
N TYR A 933 -18.09 37.97 -18.47
CA TYR A 933 -16.79 37.53 -18.96
C TYR A 933 -15.67 38.52 -18.65
N ASN A 934 -15.95 39.82 -18.59
CA ASN A 934 -14.98 40.82 -18.14
C ASN A 934 -14.58 40.59 -16.68
N GLU A 935 -15.56 40.36 -15.79
CA GLU A 935 -15.26 40.03 -14.39
C GLU A 935 -14.49 38.71 -14.27
N ALA A 936 -14.84 37.70 -15.08
CA ALA A 936 -14.10 36.45 -15.12
C ALA A 936 -12.63 36.64 -15.51
N LEU A 937 -12.38 37.48 -16.52
CA LEU A 937 -11.03 37.79 -17.00
C LEU A 937 -10.27 38.75 -16.09
N HIS A 938 -10.97 39.60 -15.33
CA HIS A 938 -10.36 40.41 -14.28
C HIS A 938 -9.82 39.53 -13.15
N LEU A 939 -10.59 38.52 -12.74
CA LEU A 939 -10.17 37.54 -11.73
C LEU A 939 -9.10 36.56 -12.25
N LYS A 940 -9.21 36.12 -13.52
CA LYS A 940 -8.27 35.19 -14.14
C LYS A 940 -7.89 35.64 -15.56
N PRO A 941 -6.86 36.49 -15.71
CA PRO A 941 -6.48 37.08 -17.00
C PRO A 941 -5.99 36.11 -18.07
N ASN A 942 -5.64 34.88 -17.72
CA ASN A 942 -5.19 33.84 -18.67
C ASN A 942 -6.30 32.81 -18.98
N PHE A 943 -7.56 33.09 -18.64
CA PHE A 943 -8.64 32.12 -18.82
C PHE A 943 -9.17 32.08 -20.26
N ALA A 944 -8.57 31.22 -21.09
CA ALA A 944 -8.86 31.12 -22.52
C ALA A 944 -10.35 30.91 -22.86
N LEU A 945 -11.11 30.19 -22.02
CA LEU A 945 -12.53 29.93 -22.25
C LEU A 945 -13.37 31.22 -22.17
N ALA A 946 -13.10 32.10 -21.18
CA ALA A 946 -13.83 33.35 -21.04
C ALA A 946 -13.52 34.32 -22.20
N TYR A 947 -12.29 34.36 -22.69
CA TYR A 947 -11.96 35.09 -23.92
C TYR A 947 -12.75 34.56 -25.12
N ASN A 948 -12.74 33.25 -25.36
CA ASN A 948 -13.50 32.65 -26.45
C ASN A 948 -15.01 32.96 -26.34
N ASN A 949 -15.59 32.83 -25.15
CA ASN A 949 -17.02 33.05 -24.97
C ASN A 949 -17.39 34.54 -25.07
N ARG A 950 -16.52 35.45 -24.61
CA ARG A 950 -16.70 36.90 -24.81
C ARG A 950 -16.64 37.28 -26.29
N GLY A 951 -15.72 36.70 -27.04
CA GLY A 951 -15.64 36.88 -28.49
C GLY A 951 -16.92 36.41 -29.19
N LEU A 952 -17.46 35.25 -28.80
CA LEU A 952 -18.75 34.76 -29.30
C LEU A 952 -19.91 35.68 -28.95
N ALA A 953 -19.98 36.20 -27.71
CA ALA A 953 -21.01 37.13 -27.31
C ALA A 953 -20.96 38.45 -28.11
N ARG A 954 -19.75 38.94 -28.45
CA ARG A 954 -19.56 40.13 -29.29
C ARG A 954 -20.06 39.91 -30.72
N VAL A 955 -19.77 38.75 -31.30
CA VAL A 955 -20.28 38.36 -32.63
C VAL A 955 -21.81 38.25 -32.62
N ALA A 956 -22.38 37.60 -31.60
CA ALA A 956 -23.83 37.35 -31.53
C ALA A 956 -24.66 38.62 -31.22
N TRP A 957 -24.08 39.62 -30.55
CA TRP A 957 -24.73 40.91 -30.28
C TRP A 957 -25.07 41.69 -31.57
N GLU A 958 -24.25 41.53 -32.62
CA GLU A 958 -24.37 42.25 -33.90
C GLU A 958 -25.44 41.66 -34.85
N GLU A 959 -25.67 40.34 -34.85
CA GLU A 959 -26.55 39.65 -35.82
C GLU A 959 -28.07 39.74 -35.51
N ASN A 960 -28.51 40.71 -34.71
CA ASN A 960 -29.93 40.95 -34.37
C ASN A 960 -30.73 39.68 -33.98
N GLY A 961 -30.08 38.74 -33.30
CA GLY A 961 -30.71 37.56 -32.70
C GLY A 961 -31.02 36.39 -33.64
N ALA A 962 -30.44 36.33 -34.85
CA ALA A 962 -30.59 35.21 -35.78
C ALA A 962 -29.71 33.98 -35.47
N VAL A 963 -28.76 34.08 -34.54
CA VAL A 963 -28.00 32.91 -34.05
C VAL A 963 -28.92 32.09 -33.14
N SER A 964 -29.49 31.02 -33.67
CA SER A 964 -30.24 30.05 -32.86
C SER A 964 -29.29 29.43 -31.83
N SER A 965 -29.58 29.69 -30.54
CA SER A 965 -29.16 28.94 -29.35
C SER A 965 -27.99 27.96 -29.53
N VAL A 966 -26.82 28.31 -28.98
CA VAL A 966 -25.78 27.30 -28.69
C VAL A 966 -26.34 26.44 -27.55
N PRO A 967 -26.54 25.11 -27.75
CA PRO A 967 -25.45 24.17 -27.54
C PRO A 967 -25.46 22.99 -28.52
N SER A 968 -24.73 23.14 -29.62
CA SER A 968 -23.89 22.08 -30.19
C SER A 968 -22.94 22.77 -31.16
N GLY A 969 -21.65 22.51 -31.04
CA GLY A 969 -20.64 23.29 -31.74
C GLY A 969 -20.81 23.29 -33.26
N LEU A 970 -20.23 24.33 -33.86
CA LEU A 970 -19.60 24.38 -35.19
C LEU A 970 -20.43 24.67 -36.46
N TYR A 971 -21.70 25.05 -36.39
CA TYR A 971 -22.35 25.62 -37.58
C TYR A 971 -22.94 27.00 -37.26
N ILE A 972 -22.38 28.04 -37.87
CA ILE A 972 -23.00 29.36 -38.00
C ILE A 972 -23.20 29.56 -39.50
N ASN A 973 -24.45 29.72 -39.93
CA ASN A 973 -24.81 29.87 -41.34
C ASN A 973 -24.28 31.23 -41.87
N PRO A 974 -23.37 31.25 -42.86
CA PRO A 974 -22.73 32.48 -43.32
C PRO A 974 -23.62 33.37 -44.21
N LYS A 975 -24.88 33.00 -44.49
CA LYS A 975 -25.79 33.78 -45.35
C LYS A 975 -26.47 34.98 -44.68
N GLU A 976 -26.30 35.20 -43.38
CA GLU A 976 -27.07 36.21 -42.62
C GLU A 976 -26.24 37.29 -41.89
N SER A 977 -25.03 37.64 -42.34
CA SER A 977 -24.24 38.69 -41.65
C SER A 977 -24.13 40.02 -42.42
N VAL A 978 -24.67 41.07 -41.81
CA VAL A 978 -24.30 42.48 -42.06
C VAL A 978 -24.18 43.15 -40.69
N GLY A 979 -23.04 42.95 -40.01
CA GLY A 979 -22.69 43.64 -38.77
C GLY A 979 -21.68 44.77 -39.01
N THR A 980 -21.48 45.65 -38.02
CA THR A 980 -20.52 46.75 -38.06
C THR A 980 -19.07 46.25 -37.87
N GLN A 981 -18.11 46.90 -38.53
CA GLN A 981 -16.71 46.45 -38.62
C GLN A 981 -16.00 46.37 -37.26
N LYS A 982 -16.42 47.15 -36.26
CA LYS A 982 -15.66 47.43 -35.03
C LYS A 982 -15.73 46.34 -33.96
N ASP A 983 -16.84 45.60 -33.85
CA ASP A 983 -16.97 44.56 -32.81
C ASP A 983 -16.47 43.18 -33.28
N TYR A 984 -16.40 42.92 -34.59
CA TYR A 984 -15.66 41.77 -35.13
C TYR A 984 -14.15 41.87 -34.87
N GLU A 985 -13.55 43.06 -34.95
CA GLU A 985 -12.12 43.27 -34.60
C GLU A 985 -11.86 42.89 -33.15
N ARG A 986 -12.73 43.36 -32.24
CA ARG A 986 -12.68 43.04 -30.81
C ARG A 986 -12.94 41.56 -30.52
N ALA A 987 -13.77 40.88 -31.31
CA ALA A 987 -13.97 39.44 -31.19
C ALA A 987 -12.72 38.67 -31.65
N ILE A 988 -12.08 39.10 -32.73
CA ILE A 988 -10.82 38.52 -33.23
C ILE A 988 -9.71 38.68 -32.19
N ASP A 989 -9.63 39.82 -31.50
CA ASP A 989 -8.68 40.05 -30.39
C ASP A 989 -8.91 39.04 -29.26
N ASP A 990 -10.18 38.84 -28.87
CA ASP A 990 -10.56 37.89 -27.84
C ASP A 990 -10.20 36.45 -28.23
N PHE A 991 -10.54 36.00 -29.44
CA PHE A 991 -10.15 34.68 -29.91
C PHE A 991 -8.63 34.52 -30.02
N THR A 992 -7.93 35.57 -30.41
CA THR A 992 -6.46 35.58 -30.47
C THR A 992 -5.84 35.47 -29.09
N ALA A 993 -6.40 36.13 -28.07
CA ALA A 993 -6.00 35.96 -26.68
C ALA A 993 -6.28 34.53 -26.20
N ALA A 994 -7.45 33.96 -26.52
CA ALA A 994 -7.78 32.58 -26.18
C ALA A 994 -6.76 31.59 -26.77
N ILE A 995 -6.38 31.77 -28.04
CA ILE A 995 -5.36 30.95 -28.72
C ILE A 995 -3.97 31.15 -28.11
N ARG A 996 -3.61 32.39 -27.74
CA ARG A 996 -2.33 32.68 -27.09
C ARG A 996 -2.18 31.91 -25.78
N TYR A 997 -3.22 31.88 -24.96
CA TYR A 997 -3.22 31.18 -23.68
C TYR A 997 -3.47 29.67 -23.81
N LYS A 998 -4.13 29.23 -24.89
CA LYS A 998 -4.38 27.82 -25.17
C LYS A 998 -4.19 27.51 -26.67
N PRO A 999 -2.96 27.22 -27.11
CA PRO A 999 -2.63 27.04 -28.55
C PRO A 999 -3.28 25.85 -29.24
N ASP A 1000 -3.77 24.86 -28.48
CA ASP A 1000 -4.50 23.68 -28.93
C ASP A 1000 -6.03 23.89 -28.90
N PHE A 1001 -6.52 25.12 -28.66
CA PHE A 1001 -7.95 25.41 -28.54
C PHE A 1001 -8.64 25.55 -29.90
N ALA A 1002 -8.95 24.42 -30.55
CA ALA A 1002 -9.51 24.40 -31.90
C ALA A 1002 -10.82 25.19 -32.09
N LEU A 1003 -11.66 25.28 -31.05
CA LEU A 1003 -12.87 26.10 -31.10
C LEU A 1003 -12.54 27.59 -31.27
N ALA A 1004 -11.49 28.09 -30.61
CA ALA A 1004 -11.09 29.48 -30.75
C ALA A 1004 -10.56 29.79 -32.17
N TYR A 1005 -9.84 28.85 -32.80
CA TYR A 1005 -9.49 28.97 -34.22
C TYR A 1005 -10.73 28.98 -35.11
N ASN A 1006 -11.67 28.05 -34.91
CA ASN A 1006 -12.91 28.02 -35.68
C ASN A 1006 -13.69 29.35 -35.57
N ASN A 1007 -13.84 29.88 -34.36
CA ASN A 1007 -14.60 31.09 -34.11
C ASN A 1007 -13.88 32.35 -34.63
N ARG A 1008 -12.54 32.40 -34.55
CA ARG A 1008 -11.76 33.47 -35.18
C ARG A 1008 -11.84 33.42 -36.70
N GLY A 1009 -11.80 32.22 -37.27
CA GLY A 1009 -11.97 32.00 -38.71
C GLY A 1009 -13.32 32.52 -39.20
N PHE A 1010 -14.38 32.30 -38.43
CA PHE A 1010 -15.71 32.85 -38.73
C PHE A 1010 -15.73 34.38 -38.69
N ALA A 1011 -15.18 34.98 -37.64
CA ALA A 1011 -15.12 36.44 -37.52
C ALA A 1011 -14.30 37.09 -38.65
N ARG A 1012 -13.18 36.46 -39.06
CA ARG A 1012 -12.37 36.88 -40.22
C ARG A 1012 -13.12 36.75 -41.55
N TYR A 1013 -13.84 35.64 -41.73
CA TYR A 1013 -14.70 35.45 -42.90
C TYR A 1013 -15.76 36.55 -43.01
N ALA A 1014 -16.42 36.91 -41.91
CA ALA A 1014 -17.40 38.01 -41.86
C ALA A 1014 -16.77 39.38 -42.23
N GLN A 1015 -15.49 39.57 -41.89
CA GLN A 1015 -14.70 40.74 -42.32
C GLN A 1015 -14.11 40.63 -43.73
N LYS A 1016 -14.41 39.56 -44.48
CA LYS A 1016 -13.86 39.24 -45.80
C LYS A 1016 -12.35 38.97 -45.82
N ASP A 1017 -11.73 38.72 -44.66
CA ASP A 1017 -10.37 38.18 -44.54
C ASP A 1017 -10.40 36.66 -44.78
N TYR A 1018 -10.55 36.27 -46.05
CA TYR A 1018 -10.68 34.87 -46.44
C TYR A 1018 -9.37 34.08 -46.25
N GLU A 1019 -8.20 34.71 -46.38
CA GLU A 1019 -6.92 34.05 -46.17
C GLU A 1019 -6.69 33.73 -44.69
N GLY A 1020 -6.94 34.71 -43.81
CA GLY A 1020 -6.87 34.50 -42.37
C GLY A 1020 -7.89 33.47 -41.87
N ALA A 1021 -9.10 33.47 -42.44
CA ALA A 1021 -10.12 32.47 -42.14
C ALA A 1021 -9.70 31.04 -42.53
N LEU A 1022 -9.15 30.86 -43.74
CA LEU A 1022 -8.63 29.56 -44.19
C LEU A 1022 -7.49 29.05 -43.31
N ALA A 1023 -6.56 29.93 -42.91
CA ALA A 1023 -5.45 29.57 -42.03
C ALA A 1023 -5.95 29.05 -40.67
N ASP A 1024 -6.95 29.71 -40.10
CA ASP A 1024 -7.57 29.31 -38.84
C ASP A 1024 -8.32 27.97 -38.96
N TYR A 1025 -9.14 27.79 -40.01
CA TYR A 1025 -9.83 26.52 -40.22
C TYR A 1025 -8.88 25.36 -40.49
N ASN A 1026 -7.79 25.58 -41.23
CA ASN A 1026 -6.74 24.57 -41.41
C ASN A 1026 -6.11 24.17 -40.09
N GLN A 1027 -5.84 25.12 -39.20
CA GLN A 1027 -5.31 24.83 -37.87
C GLN A 1027 -6.32 24.07 -37.01
N ALA A 1028 -7.59 24.48 -37.02
CA ALA A 1028 -8.66 23.79 -36.30
C ALA A 1028 -8.81 22.33 -36.80
N ILE A 1029 -8.76 22.09 -38.11
CA ILE A 1029 -8.82 20.75 -38.71
C ILE A 1029 -7.60 19.91 -38.33
N ARG A 1030 -6.40 20.50 -38.30
CA ARG A 1030 -5.19 19.80 -37.82
C ARG A 1030 -5.35 19.32 -36.38
N LEU A 1031 -5.97 20.12 -35.52
CA LEU A 1031 -6.22 19.78 -34.11
C LEU A 1031 -7.35 18.74 -33.96
N HIS A 1032 -8.42 18.82 -34.75
CA HIS A 1032 -9.57 17.88 -34.69
C HIS A 1032 -10.00 17.39 -36.09
N PRO A 1033 -9.25 16.46 -36.70
CA PRO A 1033 -9.45 16.07 -38.11
C PRO A 1033 -10.74 15.28 -38.37
N LYS A 1034 -11.39 14.76 -37.32
CA LYS A 1034 -12.65 14.00 -37.41
C LYS A 1034 -13.91 14.86 -37.25
N ASN A 1035 -13.76 16.17 -37.08
CA ASN A 1035 -14.89 17.07 -36.87
C ASN A 1035 -15.44 17.58 -38.21
N ALA A 1036 -16.56 17.00 -38.65
CA ALA A 1036 -17.21 17.31 -39.94
C ALA A 1036 -17.50 18.80 -40.15
N LEU A 1037 -17.81 19.52 -39.08
CA LEU A 1037 -18.27 20.90 -39.15
C LEU A 1037 -17.14 21.91 -39.42
N LEU A 1038 -15.89 21.55 -39.10
CA LEU A 1038 -14.71 22.34 -39.48
C LEU A 1038 -14.49 22.33 -41.00
N TYR A 1039 -14.77 21.19 -41.64
CA TYR A 1039 -14.68 21.08 -43.10
C TYR A 1039 -15.79 21.91 -43.76
N ILE A 1040 -17.01 21.89 -43.24
CA ILE A 1040 -18.10 22.76 -43.71
C ILE A 1040 -17.73 24.23 -43.60
N SER A 1041 -17.20 24.65 -42.45
CA SER A 1041 -16.76 26.03 -42.23
C SER A 1041 -15.69 26.46 -43.23
N ARG A 1042 -14.71 25.58 -43.52
CA ARG A 1042 -13.68 25.83 -44.55
C ARG A 1042 -14.26 25.85 -45.97
N ALA A 1043 -15.22 24.98 -46.27
CA ALA A 1043 -15.89 24.89 -47.57
C ALA A 1043 -16.57 26.21 -47.94
N PHE A 1044 -17.25 26.87 -46.99
CA PHE A 1044 -17.86 28.17 -47.22
C PHE A 1044 -16.85 29.26 -47.58
N VAL A 1045 -15.68 29.29 -46.92
CA VAL A 1045 -14.64 30.26 -47.26
C VAL A 1045 -14.08 29.99 -48.66
N ARG A 1046 -13.85 28.71 -49.02
CA ARG A 1046 -13.41 28.33 -50.36
C ARG A 1046 -14.43 28.73 -51.43
N TYR A 1047 -15.71 28.48 -51.18
CA TYR A 1047 -16.80 28.89 -52.06
C TYR A 1047 -16.87 30.42 -52.22
N ALA A 1048 -16.77 31.19 -51.13
CA ALA A 1048 -16.74 32.66 -51.21
C ALA A 1048 -15.54 33.20 -52.01
N ARG A 1049 -14.45 32.42 -52.08
CA ARG A 1049 -13.27 32.69 -52.92
C ARG A 1049 -13.38 32.17 -54.35
N LYS A 1050 -14.52 31.58 -54.73
CA LYS A 1050 -14.74 30.91 -56.02
C LYS A 1050 -13.86 29.68 -56.25
N ASP A 1051 -13.41 29.04 -55.18
CA ASP A 1051 -12.78 27.70 -55.21
C ASP A 1051 -13.86 26.63 -55.01
N ASP A 1052 -14.72 26.48 -56.01
CA ASP A 1052 -15.86 25.55 -55.97
C ASP A 1052 -15.40 24.10 -55.81
N LYS A 1053 -14.27 23.75 -56.45
CA LYS A 1053 -13.69 22.41 -56.36
C LYS A 1053 -13.24 22.08 -54.93
N GLY A 1054 -12.48 22.98 -54.29
CA GLY A 1054 -12.04 22.80 -52.92
C GLY A 1054 -13.18 22.84 -51.91
N ALA A 1055 -14.24 23.61 -52.17
CA ALA A 1055 -15.46 23.62 -51.35
C ALA A 1055 -16.19 22.26 -51.41
N ILE A 1056 -16.38 21.69 -52.60
CA ILE A 1056 -17.00 20.38 -52.80
C ILE A 1056 -16.19 19.27 -52.11
N GLU A 1057 -14.86 19.31 -52.18
CA GLU A 1057 -14.00 18.34 -51.48
C GLU A 1057 -14.23 18.37 -49.96
N ASP A 1058 -14.34 19.55 -49.38
CA ASP A 1058 -14.58 19.72 -47.94
C ASP A 1058 -16.01 19.29 -47.54
N PHE A 1059 -17.02 19.61 -48.33
CA PHE A 1059 -18.38 19.11 -48.09
C PHE A 1059 -18.45 17.58 -48.16
N ASN A 1060 -17.78 16.96 -49.15
CA ASN A 1060 -17.69 15.50 -49.26
C ASN A 1060 -17.01 14.89 -48.04
N GLN A 1061 -15.95 15.52 -47.53
CA GLN A 1061 -15.26 15.04 -46.34
C GLN A 1061 -16.15 15.17 -45.10
N ALA A 1062 -16.92 16.26 -44.97
CA ALA A 1062 -17.90 16.43 -43.91
C ALA A 1062 -18.99 15.33 -43.94
N VAL A 1063 -19.52 15.02 -45.12
CA VAL A 1063 -20.49 13.94 -45.34
C VAL A 1063 -19.90 12.57 -45.00
N ARG A 1064 -18.66 12.29 -45.40
CA ARG A 1064 -17.97 11.03 -45.04
C ARG A 1064 -17.81 10.88 -43.53
N LEU A 1065 -17.50 11.97 -42.83
CA LEU A 1065 -17.31 11.97 -41.38
C LEU A 1065 -18.65 11.88 -40.63
N LYS A 1066 -19.71 12.48 -41.18
CA LYS A 1066 -21.05 12.50 -40.56
C LYS A 1066 -22.17 12.42 -41.63
N PRO A 1067 -22.53 11.20 -42.07
CA PRO A 1067 -23.48 10.98 -43.17
C PRO A 1067 -24.90 11.50 -42.90
N GLU A 1068 -25.29 11.72 -41.65
CA GLU A 1068 -26.60 12.27 -41.27
C GLU A 1068 -26.66 13.81 -41.24
N LEU A 1069 -25.58 14.52 -41.58
CA LEU A 1069 -25.54 15.98 -41.52
C LEU A 1069 -26.24 16.60 -42.74
N VAL A 1070 -27.55 16.84 -42.62
CA VAL A 1070 -28.45 17.33 -43.70
C VAL A 1070 -27.94 18.63 -44.34
N GLU A 1071 -27.37 19.54 -43.55
CA GLU A 1071 -26.80 20.81 -44.02
C GLU A 1071 -25.66 20.60 -45.03
N ALA A 1072 -24.80 19.60 -44.81
CA ALA A 1072 -23.68 19.32 -45.70
C ALA A 1072 -24.14 18.94 -47.11
N TYR A 1073 -25.25 18.19 -47.25
CA TYR A 1073 -25.82 17.83 -48.55
C TYR A 1073 -26.50 19.02 -49.24
N LYS A 1074 -27.22 19.85 -48.46
CA LYS A 1074 -27.88 21.05 -48.97
C LYS A 1074 -26.85 22.06 -49.49
N ASP A 1075 -25.77 22.27 -48.75
CA ASP A 1075 -24.72 23.22 -49.07
C ASP A 1075 -23.80 22.72 -50.19
N GLN A 1076 -23.56 21.41 -50.27
CA GLN A 1076 -22.91 20.77 -51.42
C GLN A 1076 -23.69 21.01 -52.73
N GLY A 1077 -25.02 21.03 -52.68
CA GLY A 1077 -25.87 21.32 -53.84
C GLY A 1077 -25.72 22.76 -54.37
N PHE A 1078 -25.43 23.72 -53.49
CA PHE A 1078 -25.19 25.13 -53.85
C PHE A 1078 -23.80 25.39 -54.46
N ALA A 1079 -22.81 24.58 -54.11
CA ALA A 1079 -21.43 24.70 -54.61
C ALA A 1079 -21.21 24.02 -55.97
N ARG A 1080 -22.17 23.22 -56.47
CA ARG A 1080 -22.13 22.68 -57.83
C ARG A 1080 -22.50 23.79 -58.82
N PRO A 1081 -21.73 24.02 -59.89
CA PRO A 1081 -22.19 24.85 -60.99
C PRO A 1081 -23.55 24.31 -61.48
N LEU A 1082 -24.50 25.20 -61.75
CA LEU A 1082 -25.66 24.87 -62.58
C LEU A 1082 -25.13 24.55 -63.98
N GLU A 1083 -24.62 23.34 -64.19
CA GLU A 1083 -24.54 22.76 -65.51
C GLU A 1083 -25.99 22.55 -65.96
N LYS A 1084 -26.40 23.33 -66.95
CA LYS A 1084 -27.55 22.99 -67.77
C LYS A 1084 -27.26 21.62 -68.40
N GLU A 1085 -27.85 20.58 -67.85
CA GLU A 1085 -28.62 19.54 -68.58
C GLU A 1085 -29.34 18.61 -67.60
#